data_AF-A0A8T3WVL2-F1
#
_entry.id   AF-A0A8T3WVL2-F1
#
_cell.length_a   1.000
_cell.length_b   1.000
_cell.length_c   1.000
_cell.angle_alpha   90.00
_cell.angle_beta   90.00
_cell.angle_gamma   90.00
#
_symmetry.space_group_name_H-M   'P 1'
#
loop_
_entity.id
_entity.type
_entity.pdbx_description
1 polymer ?
#
loop_
_entity_poly.entity_id
_entity_poly.type
_entity_poly.pdbx_seq_one_letter_code
_entity_poly.pdbx_strand_id
1 'polypeptide(L)'
;MEFHSEVMKEPKNKEKLLEILKTEVCDNCLGRQFGMIGHGMTNDERGKILRESGEELTKSKIKEPSICKLCNNFFKDGINNIVKIVLSKVNDLEFKTFLVGCVIPDELERMQESLWEITGIEDVEPIKSEINREVGKKIEKSTGKKFNLKNPDIIILLDLATNSVRIQIKSLYVYGEYQKLVRGVPQTKWICSKCQGKGCIYCKGEGKMYKTSIQEIIEKSLLKITGSKSSAFHGCISPSTNVLLTESSLPIKELEKDWNNHKVVTYDIDKKTILKSEVSDFIKLNPREVNLKTYELTTSETRRKLIATEDHPIFTLRGMVPLGKIKLGDKVAVYPVEPEPLTNPEEKIIVSEKDIIATINRHVPTSNKLKIIKELKEREILPLTNRNRHLPIITRLLAFVFGDGNLRFVRNRDTALEFYGKYEDLKEIKSDLSELGFKSSFFKRKSRLSLVKNYYGEIKHIKGKDRFVLLCYSKSLCILLVTLGVPVGNKIIKEVEIPKWIKKIDRRVKREFLASLLGTEIDTPRLDKRKYNRKSFNTPRFSINKAENILNNGVEFIEDLANLLRGFGIETLRPRLVPYTTRKDGNKTIKICLDFSNRFENLLSLFGKIGFRYAKKKEIQARYVYEYLLMKKYVVDTRKGAYKNALRLKNEGLTPMQIFRKIDNRFVKYKDLAMWLSPKNRNIKFNNIKIPNDFPDFDEWIIDATKGLKDGLVWETVDSIREAKVPFVYDLTTKNSAHTFFANGFLVANSGREDIDARNLGWRPFVIEAIKPLKRKIDLKKMQKEINRSKVKVRKLKFVDKDSIRKLKTDRTDKTYAVEVEFEKIIDKKLLKNLKNLVKEPILQRTPQRVVHRRANKTRKRYVKQLSYKVIGKKKLLIKVRAEAGLYIKELVTGDDGRTMPNASELLNNKVKRLKLDVIKIHT
;
A
#
# COMPACT_ATOMS: atom_id res chain seq x y z
N MET A 1 -42.73 17.61 -28.27
CA MET A 1 -42.37 17.56 -29.69
C MET A 1 -40.87 17.51 -29.92
N GLU A 2 -40.06 18.47 -29.45
CA GLU A 2 -38.62 18.54 -29.79
C GLU A 2 -37.83 17.23 -29.58
N PHE A 3 -37.83 16.64 -28.38
CA PHE A 3 -37.12 15.38 -28.09
C PHE A 3 -37.52 14.22 -29.02
N HIS A 4 -38.82 14.06 -29.30
CA HIS A 4 -39.30 13.09 -30.29
C HIS A 4 -38.69 13.42 -31.67
N SER A 5 -38.76 14.68 -32.11
CA SER A 5 -38.17 15.08 -33.40
C SER A 5 -36.65 14.86 -33.46
N GLU A 6 -35.95 14.95 -32.32
CA GLU A 6 -34.50 14.78 -32.20
C GLU A 6 -34.11 13.30 -32.36
N VAL A 7 -34.77 12.39 -31.61
CA VAL A 7 -34.59 10.94 -31.76
C VAL A 7 -35.05 10.47 -33.16
N MET A 8 -36.13 11.03 -33.70
CA MET A 8 -36.70 10.65 -34.99
C MET A 8 -36.01 11.27 -36.23
N LYS A 9 -35.00 12.13 -36.06
CA LYS A 9 -34.21 12.67 -37.18
C LYS A 9 -33.19 11.66 -37.72
N GLU A 10 -32.59 10.83 -36.86
CA GLU A 10 -31.59 9.85 -37.29
C GLU A 10 -32.25 8.46 -37.54
N PRO A 11 -32.15 7.89 -38.77
CA PRO A 11 -32.73 6.58 -39.07
C PRO A 11 -32.26 5.46 -38.12
N LYS A 12 -30.98 5.49 -37.74
CA LYS A 12 -30.38 4.51 -36.82
C LYS A 12 -31.04 4.52 -35.43
N ASN A 13 -31.52 5.65 -34.95
CA ASN A 13 -32.15 5.72 -33.62
C ASN A 13 -33.56 5.12 -33.63
N LYS A 14 -34.25 5.14 -34.78
CA LYS A 14 -35.52 4.41 -35.00
C LYS A 14 -35.30 2.90 -34.97
N GLU A 15 -34.29 2.40 -35.70
CA GLU A 15 -33.93 0.98 -35.72
C GLU A 15 -33.62 0.47 -34.29
N LYS A 16 -32.78 1.20 -33.54
CA LYS A 16 -32.44 0.89 -32.15
C LYS A 16 -33.66 0.92 -31.23
N LEU A 17 -34.53 1.93 -31.35
CA LEU A 17 -35.76 2.03 -30.56
C LEU A 17 -36.68 0.81 -30.78
N LEU A 18 -36.91 0.44 -32.04
CA LEU A 18 -37.73 -0.72 -32.41
C LEU A 18 -37.12 -2.05 -31.94
N GLU A 19 -35.80 -2.13 -31.82
CA GLU A 19 -35.14 -3.31 -31.25
C GLU A 19 -35.23 -3.36 -29.73
N ILE A 20 -35.03 -2.23 -29.03
CA ILE A 20 -35.19 -2.13 -27.57
C ILE A 20 -36.63 -2.49 -27.16
N LEU A 21 -37.65 -2.05 -27.90
CA LEU A 21 -39.06 -2.31 -27.58
C LEU A 21 -39.41 -3.82 -27.60
N LYS A 22 -38.72 -4.64 -28.40
CA LYS A 22 -38.87 -6.10 -28.41
C LYS A 22 -38.39 -6.79 -27.13
N THR A 23 -37.68 -6.09 -26.25
CA THR A 23 -37.05 -6.65 -25.04
C THR A 23 -37.89 -6.54 -23.76
N GLU A 24 -39.12 -6.02 -23.85
CA GLU A 24 -40.09 -5.90 -22.74
C GLU A 24 -39.50 -5.21 -21.50
N VAL A 25 -39.12 -3.95 -21.67
CA VAL A 25 -38.65 -3.04 -20.62
C VAL A 25 -39.71 -2.02 -20.19
N CYS A 26 -39.73 -1.67 -18.89
CA CYS A 26 -40.54 -0.58 -18.34
C CYS A 26 -40.03 0.80 -18.76
N ASP A 27 -40.81 1.85 -18.52
CA ASP A 27 -40.52 3.18 -19.07
C ASP A 27 -39.21 3.80 -18.55
N ASN A 28 -38.90 3.74 -17.24
CA ASN A 28 -37.57 4.12 -16.73
C ASN A 28 -36.41 3.37 -17.42
N CYS A 29 -36.63 2.13 -17.83
CA CYS A 29 -35.64 1.28 -18.50
C CYS A 29 -35.59 1.48 -20.02
N LEU A 30 -36.64 2.02 -20.64
CA LEU A 30 -36.67 2.46 -22.03
C LEU A 30 -36.04 3.86 -22.16
N GLY A 31 -36.48 4.82 -21.35
CA GLY A 31 -36.01 6.20 -21.38
C GLY A 31 -34.50 6.31 -21.15
N ARG A 32 -33.95 5.61 -20.16
CA ARG A 32 -32.51 5.69 -19.85
C ARG A 32 -31.59 5.35 -21.03
N GLN A 33 -32.05 4.56 -22.00
CA GLN A 33 -31.27 4.21 -23.20
C GLN A 33 -30.99 5.43 -24.08
N PHE A 34 -31.89 6.42 -24.09
CA PHE A 34 -31.75 7.70 -24.80
C PHE A 34 -31.54 8.86 -23.81
N GLY A 35 -31.04 8.57 -22.60
CA GLY A 35 -31.00 9.49 -21.47
C GLY A 35 -30.16 10.76 -21.67
N MET A 36 -29.25 10.76 -22.66
CA MET A 36 -28.38 11.90 -22.99
C MET A 36 -28.95 12.83 -24.08
N ILE A 37 -29.96 12.40 -24.86
CA ILE A 37 -30.55 13.17 -25.96
C ILE A 37 -31.70 14.02 -25.41
N GLY A 38 -31.63 15.35 -25.51
CA GLY A 38 -32.62 16.25 -24.90
C GLY A 38 -32.63 16.22 -23.35
N HIS A 39 -33.09 17.31 -22.73
CA HIS A 39 -32.97 17.54 -21.29
C HIS A 39 -34.30 17.99 -20.65
N GLY A 40 -34.35 18.04 -19.31
CA GLY A 40 -35.49 18.58 -18.55
C GLY A 40 -36.56 17.58 -18.10
N MET A 41 -36.57 16.35 -18.64
CA MET A 41 -37.53 15.28 -18.31
C MET A 41 -36.89 14.11 -17.55
N THR A 42 -37.70 13.31 -16.86
CA THR A 42 -37.29 12.05 -16.24
C THR A 42 -37.24 10.90 -17.25
N ASN A 43 -36.57 9.79 -16.88
CA ASN A 43 -36.54 8.60 -17.74
C ASN A 43 -37.89 7.86 -17.85
N ASP A 44 -38.82 8.08 -16.92
CA ASP A 44 -40.20 7.55 -17.00
C ASP A 44 -41.00 8.29 -18.09
N GLU A 45 -41.04 9.62 -18.04
CA GLU A 45 -41.69 10.46 -19.06
C GLU A 45 -41.06 10.24 -20.45
N ARG A 46 -39.72 10.19 -20.51
CA ARG A 46 -38.94 9.89 -21.71
C ARG A 46 -39.28 8.50 -22.27
N GLY A 47 -39.47 7.50 -21.41
CA GLY A 47 -39.85 6.14 -21.81
C GLY A 47 -41.21 6.10 -22.50
N LYS A 48 -42.20 6.82 -21.97
CA LYS A 48 -43.56 6.91 -22.54
C LYS A 48 -43.55 7.51 -23.95
N ILE A 49 -42.87 8.65 -24.12
CA ILE A 49 -42.71 9.31 -25.42
C ILE A 49 -42.04 8.37 -26.43
N LEU A 50 -41.01 7.62 -26.02
CA LEU A 50 -40.32 6.64 -26.89
C LEU A 50 -41.20 5.42 -27.22
N ARG A 51 -42.11 5.02 -26.33
CA ARG A 51 -43.05 3.92 -26.55
C ARG A 51 -44.11 4.32 -27.57
N GLU A 52 -44.74 5.49 -27.39
CA GLU A 52 -45.66 6.14 -28.33
C GLU A 52 -45.02 6.28 -29.73
N SER A 53 -43.77 6.78 -29.76
CA SER A 53 -42.94 6.86 -30.98
C SER A 53 -42.75 5.51 -31.68
N GLY A 54 -42.70 4.41 -30.94
CA GLY A 54 -42.64 3.06 -31.48
C GLY A 54 -43.98 2.56 -32.02
N GLU A 55 -45.11 3.00 -31.44
CA GLU A 55 -46.45 2.67 -31.95
C GLU A 55 -46.65 3.28 -33.34
N GLU A 56 -46.28 4.56 -33.52
CA GLU A 56 -46.35 5.27 -34.80
C GLU A 56 -45.51 4.59 -35.90
N LEU A 57 -44.25 4.24 -35.59
CA LEU A 57 -43.34 3.60 -36.55
C LEU A 57 -43.76 2.20 -36.99
N THR A 58 -44.46 1.45 -36.11
CA THR A 58 -44.92 0.08 -36.41
C THR A 58 -46.38 0.02 -36.87
N LYS A 59 -47.14 1.11 -36.70
CA LYS A 59 -48.61 1.14 -36.80
C LYS A 59 -49.28 0.08 -35.91
N SER A 60 -48.69 -0.22 -34.76
CA SER A 60 -49.14 -1.27 -33.83
C SER A 60 -49.05 -0.80 -32.38
N LYS A 61 -49.94 -1.28 -31.50
CA LYS A 61 -50.00 -0.80 -30.11
C LYS A 61 -49.02 -1.55 -29.19
N ILE A 62 -48.07 -0.84 -28.59
CA ILE A 62 -46.95 -1.37 -27.81
C ILE A 62 -47.10 -0.94 -26.34
N LYS A 63 -47.79 -1.76 -25.54
CA LYS A 63 -47.98 -1.49 -24.10
C LYS A 63 -46.68 -1.58 -23.30
N GLU A 64 -46.66 -0.98 -22.11
CA GLU A 64 -45.62 -1.26 -21.12
C GLU A 64 -45.85 -2.67 -20.51
N PRO A 65 -44.80 -3.49 -20.32
CA PRO A 65 -44.94 -4.84 -19.75
C PRO A 65 -45.35 -4.81 -18.27
N SER A 66 -46.10 -5.84 -17.85
CA SER A 66 -46.49 -6.07 -16.45
C SER A 66 -45.29 -6.40 -15.54
N ILE A 67 -44.29 -7.10 -16.07
CA ILE A 67 -42.99 -7.34 -15.42
C ILE A 67 -41.89 -6.88 -16.37
N CYS A 68 -41.11 -5.88 -15.95
CA CYS A 68 -39.94 -5.42 -16.70
C CYS A 68 -38.86 -6.50 -16.70
N LYS A 69 -38.54 -7.07 -17.88
CA LYS A 69 -37.48 -8.08 -18.01
C LYS A 69 -36.12 -7.57 -17.53
N LEU A 70 -35.84 -6.27 -17.62
CA LEU A 70 -34.59 -5.72 -17.10
C LEU A 70 -34.61 -5.52 -15.59
N CYS A 71 -35.51 -4.70 -15.03
CA CYS A 71 -35.41 -4.24 -13.64
C CYS A 71 -36.27 -5.00 -12.62
N ASN A 72 -37.05 -5.99 -13.07
CA ASN A 72 -38.00 -6.75 -12.26
C ASN A 72 -38.87 -5.84 -11.37
N ASN A 73 -39.47 -4.82 -11.99
CA ASN A 73 -40.32 -3.79 -11.40
C ASN A 73 -39.73 -2.96 -10.23
N PHE A 74 -38.42 -2.98 -10.00
CA PHE A 74 -37.78 -2.24 -8.89
C PHE A 74 -38.19 -0.76 -8.79
N PHE A 75 -38.37 -0.07 -9.93
CA PHE A 75 -38.76 1.35 -9.96
C PHE A 75 -40.20 1.61 -9.52
N LYS A 76 -41.11 0.66 -9.72
CA LYS A 76 -42.52 0.74 -9.30
C LYS A 76 -42.65 0.37 -7.82
N ASP A 77 -42.13 -0.81 -7.45
CA ASP A 77 -42.44 -1.45 -6.17
C ASP A 77 -41.29 -1.34 -5.15
N GLY A 78 -40.05 -1.60 -5.61
CA GLY A 78 -38.87 -1.77 -4.75
C GLY A 78 -38.42 -0.51 -4.00
N ILE A 79 -38.54 0.68 -4.62
CA ILE A 79 -38.10 1.96 -4.04
C ILE A 79 -38.73 2.22 -2.67
N ASN A 80 -40.06 2.00 -2.54
CA ASN A 80 -40.78 2.34 -1.32
C ASN A 80 -40.35 1.49 -0.12
N ASN A 81 -39.98 0.22 -0.34
CA ASN A 81 -39.46 -0.67 0.71
C ASN A 81 -38.06 -0.22 1.18
N ILE A 82 -37.14 0.02 0.23
CA ILE A 82 -35.79 0.53 0.52
C ILE A 82 -35.86 1.82 1.36
N VAL A 83 -36.74 2.76 1.02
CA VAL A 83 -36.86 4.05 1.74
C VAL A 83 -37.35 3.86 3.17
N LYS A 84 -38.27 2.93 3.46
CA LYS A 84 -38.66 2.59 4.84
C LYS A 84 -37.45 2.10 5.66
N ILE A 85 -36.62 1.22 5.09
CA ILE A 85 -35.40 0.70 5.73
C ILE A 85 -34.34 1.80 5.92
N VAL A 86 -34.24 2.77 4.99
CA VAL A 86 -33.37 3.94 5.17
C VAL A 86 -33.82 4.78 6.36
N LEU A 87 -35.10 5.15 6.41
CA LEU A 87 -35.68 6.02 7.45
C LEU A 87 -35.47 5.44 8.86
N SER A 88 -35.69 4.12 9.02
CA SER A 88 -35.49 3.43 10.31
C SER A 88 -34.04 3.38 10.80
N LYS A 89 -33.05 3.73 9.97
CA LYS A 89 -31.61 3.71 10.31
C LYS A 89 -30.99 5.12 10.44
N VAL A 90 -31.79 6.18 10.24
CA VAL A 90 -31.31 7.58 10.28
C VAL A 90 -32.13 8.48 11.21
N ASN A 91 -33.14 7.94 11.91
CA ASN A 91 -33.95 8.63 12.91
C ASN A 91 -33.10 9.30 14.00
N ASP A 92 -32.12 8.58 14.56
CA ASP A 92 -31.28 9.04 15.68
C ASP A 92 -30.05 9.85 15.22
N LEU A 93 -29.95 10.17 13.93
CA LEU A 93 -28.78 10.82 13.33
C LEU A 93 -29.08 12.26 12.94
N GLU A 94 -28.27 13.21 13.44
CA GLU A 94 -28.31 14.56 12.92
C GLU A 94 -27.43 14.69 11.67
N PHE A 95 -28.07 14.96 10.54
CA PHE A 95 -27.44 15.28 9.27
C PHE A 95 -28.23 16.38 8.52
N LYS A 96 -27.54 17.07 7.61
CA LYS A 96 -28.11 18.00 6.63
C LYS A 96 -28.04 17.45 5.21
N THR A 97 -26.94 16.78 4.86
CA THR A 97 -26.69 16.28 3.50
C THR A 97 -26.47 14.77 3.45
N PHE A 98 -26.90 14.13 2.37
CA PHE A 98 -26.66 12.71 2.14
C PHE A 98 -26.27 12.40 0.70
N LEU A 99 -25.70 11.21 0.49
CA LEU A 99 -25.42 10.65 -0.82
C LEU A 99 -25.98 9.22 -0.86
N VAL A 100 -26.76 8.89 -1.89
CA VAL A 100 -27.20 7.52 -2.16
C VAL A 100 -26.23 6.85 -3.14
N GLY A 101 -25.88 5.60 -2.88
CA GLY A 101 -25.15 4.76 -3.82
C GLY A 101 -25.54 3.29 -3.68
N CYS A 102 -25.98 2.66 -4.77
CA CYS A 102 -26.34 1.24 -4.78
C CYS A 102 -25.22 0.32 -5.28
N VAL A 103 -25.28 -0.94 -4.82
CA VAL A 103 -24.72 -2.12 -5.47
C VAL A 103 -25.91 -2.84 -6.13
N ILE A 104 -25.82 -3.06 -7.44
CA ILE A 104 -26.80 -3.83 -8.21
C ILE A 104 -26.36 -5.31 -8.26
N PRO A 105 -27.27 -6.28 -8.47
CA PRO A 105 -26.89 -7.67 -8.68
C PRO A 105 -26.13 -7.85 -10.01
N ASP A 106 -25.15 -8.76 -10.05
CA ASP A 106 -24.41 -9.11 -11.27
C ASP A 106 -25.34 -9.51 -12.45
N GLU A 107 -26.52 -10.04 -12.15
CA GLU A 107 -27.55 -10.39 -13.14
C GLU A 107 -28.13 -9.15 -13.82
N LEU A 108 -28.51 -8.14 -13.03
CA LEU A 108 -29.04 -6.86 -13.54
C LEU A 108 -28.00 -6.11 -14.39
N GLU A 109 -26.72 -6.22 -14.02
CA GLU A 109 -25.60 -5.65 -14.80
C GLU A 109 -25.42 -6.40 -16.13
N ARG A 110 -25.43 -7.75 -16.13
CA ARG A 110 -25.36 -8.56 -17.36
C ARG A 110 -26.55 -8.35 -18.31
N MET A 111 -27.77 -8.23 -17.79
CA MET A 111 -28.98 -8.01 -18.61
C MET A 111 -28.96 -6.63 -19.26
N GLN A 112 -28.41 -5.62 -18.57
CA GLN A 112 -28.15 -4.30 -19.15
C GLN A 112 -27.07 -4.36 -20.24
N GLU A 113 -25.93 -5.01 -20.00
CA GLU A 113 -24.87 -5.16 -21.00
C GLU A 113 -25.36 -5.91 -22.24
N SER A 114 -26.14 -6.99 -22.06
CA SER A 114 -26.70 -7.77 -23.17
C SER A 114 -27.69 -6.96 -24.03
N LEU A 115 -28.49 -6.07 -23.43
CA LEU A 115 -29.36 -5.17 -24.18
C LEU A 115 -28.54 -4.24 -25.08
N TRP A 116 -27.44 -3.68 -24.57
CA TRP A 116 -26.55 -2.80 -25.32
C TRP A 116 -25.76 -3.51 -26.42
N GLU A 117 -25.28 -4.74 -26.17
CA GLU A 117 -24.62 -5.56 -27.19
C GLU A 117 -25.55 -5.95 -28.34
N ILE A 118 -26.84 -6.18 -28.07
CA ILE A 118 -27.85 -6.47 -29.11
C ILE A 118 -28.14 -5.21 -29.91
N THR A 119 -28.59 -4.13 -29.25
CA THR A 119 -29.15 -2.97 -29.95
C THR A 119 -28.10 -1.94 -30.41
N GLY A 120 -26.80 -2.21 -30.22
CA GLY A 120 -25.70 -1.33 -30.62
C GLY A 120 -25.85 0.13 -30.16
N ILE A 121 -26.48 0.37 -29.01
CA ILE A 121 -26.76 1.71 -28.51
C ILE A 121 -25.60 2.22 -27.66
N GLU A 122 -25.24 3.48 -27.87
CA GLU A 122 -24.09 4.15 -27.25
C GLU A 122 -24.61 5.31 -26.37
N ASP A 123 -23.76 5.83 -25.47
CA ASP A 123 -24.09 6.94 -24.55
C ASP A 123 -25.36 6.76 -23.67
N VAL A 124 -25.61 5.53 -23.22
CA VAL A 124 -26.73 5.18 -22.31
C VAL A 124 -26.47 5.60 -20.85
N GLU A 125 -27.52 6.04 -20.13
CA GLU A 125 -27.47 6.14 -18.67
C GLU A 125 -27.55 4.76 -17.97
N PRO A 126 -26.55 4.36 -17.15
CA PRO A 126 -26.59 3.11 -16.41
C PRO A 126 -27.72 3.07 -15.37
N ILE A 127 -28.40 1.94 -15.24
CA ILE A 127 -29.54 1.73 -14.32
C ILE A 127 -29.22 2.08 -12.87
N LYS A 128 -27.96 1.91 -12.45
CA LYS A 128 -27.44 2.31 -11.13
C LYS A 128 -27.56 3.82 -10.88
N SER A 129 -27.40 4.67 -11.90
CA SER A 129 -27.56 6.12 -11.79
C SER A 129 -29.02 6.50 -11.55
N GLU A 130 -29.94 5.93 -12.34
CA GLU A 130 -31.40 6.06 -12.15
C GLU A 130 -31.82 5.64 -10.75
N ILE A 131 -31.40 4.46 -10.27
CA ILE A 131 -31.75 3.96 -8.92
C ILE A 131 -31.26 4.91 -7.83
N ASN A 132 -30.03 5.42 -7.92
CA ASN A 132 -29.51 6.38 -6.95
C ASN A 132 -30.30 7.71 -6.96
N ARG A 133 -30.76 8.14 -8.14
CA ARG A 133 -31.54 9.36 -8.35
C ARG A 133 -32.95 9.24 -7.80
N GLU A 134 -33.69 8.20 -8.14
CA GLU A 134 -35.09 8.06 -7.72
C GLU A 134 -35.24 7.71 -6.24
N VAL A 135 -34.38 6.84 -5.69
CA VAL A 135 -34.31 6.62 -4.24
C VAL A 135 -33.83 7.90 -3.53
N GLY A 136 -32.89 8.65 -4.13
CA GLY A 136 -32.43 9.94 -3.63
C GLY A 136 -33.56 10.97 -3.50
N LYS A 137 -34.31 11.22 -4.57
CA LYS A 137 -35.51 12.09 -4.60
C LYS A 137 -36.51 11.70 -3.50
N LYS A 138 -36.80 10.41 -3.35
CA LYS A 138 -37.78 9.90 -2.36
C LYS A 138 -37.28 10.09 -0.93
N ILE A 139 -36.00 9.89 -0.64
CA ILE A 139 -35.39 10.20 0.68
C ILE A 139 -35.39 11.71 0.94
N GLU A 140 -35.04 12.54 -0.04
CA GLU A 140 -35.06 14.00 0.08
C GLU A 140 -36.47 14.51 0.42
N LYS A 141 -37.50 14.06 -0.30
CA LYS A 141 -38.91 14.37 0.00
C LYS A 141 -39.36 13.86 1.38
N SER A 142 -38.87 12.70 1.82
CA SER A 142 -39.29 12.08 3.09
C SER A 142 -38.55 12.61 4.33
N THR A 143 -37.42 13.31 4.17
CA THR A 143 -36.55 13.72 5.28
C THR A 143 -36.26 15.23 5.33
N GLY A 144 -36.57 15.97 4.27
CA GLY A 144 -36.22 17.39 4.12
C GLY A 144 -34.71 17.65 4.01
N LYS A 145 -33.89 16.61 3.84
CA LYS A 145 -32.43 16.69 3.73
C LYS A 145 -32.02 16.82 2.27
N LYS A 146 -30.85 17.40 2.00
CA LYS A 146 -30.39 17.65 0.62
C LYS A 146 -29.39 16.61 0.13
N PHE A 147 -29.56 16.13 -1.10
CA PHE A 147 -28.53 15.36 -1.79
C PHE A 147 -27.22 16.18 -1.94
N ASN A 148 -26.06 15.56 -1.70
CA ASN A 148 -24.75 16.19 -1.94
C ASN A 148 -23.69 15.17 -2.33
N LEU A 149 -23.28 15.21 -3.60
CA LEU A 149 -22.27 14.29 -4.16
C LEU A 149 -20.84 14.54 -3.64
N LYS A 150 -20.46 15.81 -3.38
CA LYS A 150 -19.07 16.20 -3.03
C LYS A 150 -18.80 16.13 -1.53
N ASN A 151 -19.79 16.44 -0.69
CA ASN A 151 -19.64 16.57 0.76
C ASN A 151 -20.93 16.16 1.52
N PRO A 152 -21.28 14.86 1.53
CA PRO A 152 -22.37 14.34 2.35
C PRO A 152 -21.96 14.22 3.83
N ASP A 153 -22.91 14.45 4.75
CA ASP A 153 -22.77 14.09 6.17
C ASP A 153 -22.87 12.57 6.38
N ILE A 154 -23.77 11.91 5.64
CA ILE A 154 -23.93 10.45 5.62
C ILE A 154 -23.96 9.90 4.19
N ILE A 155 -23.35 8.73 3.97
CA ILE A 155 -23.50 7.97 2.72
C ILE A 155 -24.43 6.79 3.00
N ILE A 156 -25.49 6.69 2.21
CA ILE A 156 -26.54 5.68 2.26
C ILE A 156 -26.20 4.65 1.19
N LEU A 157 -25.61 3.53 1.60
CA LEU A 157 -25.23 2.45 0.71
C LEU A 157 -26.35 1.41 0.66
N LEU A 158 -26.93 1.24 -0.52
CA LEU A 158 -27.96 0.25 -0.82
C LEU A 158 -27.28 -0.99 -1.41
N ASP A 159 -27.66 -2.17 -0.96
CA ASP A 159 -27.29 -3.44 -1.56
C ASP A 159 -28.58 -4.10 -2.03
N LEU A 160 -28.80 -4.08 -3.35
CA LEU A 160 -30.05 -4.57 -3.95
C LEU A 160 -30.04 -6.10 -4.12
N ALA A 161 -28.88 -6.74 -4.05
CA ALA A 161 -28.77 -8.20 -4.06
C ALA A 161 -29.13 -8.81 -2.69
N THR A 162 -28.90 -8.08 -1.59
CA THR A 162 -29.29 -8.50 -0.23
C THR A 162 -30.46 -7.70 0.36
N ASN A 163 -31.10 -6.83 -0.43
CA ASN A 163 -32.12 -5.85 -0.02
C ASN A 163 -31.77 -5.11 1.29
N SER A 164 -30.49 -4.73 1.46
CA SER A 164 -29.95 -4.21 2.72
C SER A 164 -29.38 -2.80 2.62
N VAL A 165 -29.52 -2.03 3.70
CA VAL A 165 -29.08 -0.63 3.79
C VAL A 165 -27.98 -0.48 4.84
N ARG A 166 -26.88 0.18 4.48
CA ARG A 166 -25.75 0.50 5.36
C ARG A 166 -25.51 2.02 5.37
N ILE A 167 -25.44 2.62 6.55
CA ILE A 167 -25.18 4.06 6.73
C ILE A 167 -23.71 4.28 7.11
N GLN A 168 -22.98 5.05 6.32
CA GLN A 168 -21.63 5.53 6.65
C GLN A 168 -21.70 6.97 7.16
N ILE A 169 -21.36 7.19 8.42
CA ILE A 169 -21.38 8.51 9.07
C ILE A 169 -20.01 9.17 8.92
N LYS A 170 -19.93 10.33 8.27
CA LYS A 170 -18.67 11.09 8.11
C LYS A 170 -18.17 11.62 9.46
N SER A 171 -16.89 11.39 9.79
CA SER A 171 -16.23 11.97 10.97
C SER A 171 -16.28 13.50 10.96
N LEU A 172 -16.31 14.10 12.15
CA LEU A 172 -16.28 15.55 12.33
C LEU A 172 -14.91 15.99 12.82
N TYR A 173 -14.28 16.93 12.10
CA TYR A 173 -12.98 17.48 12.46
C TYR A 173 -13.16 18.89 13.05
N VAL A 174 -12.69 19.09 14.29
CA VAL A 174 -12.66 20.39 14.95
C VAL A 174 -11.22 20.89 14.96
N TYR A 175 -10.98 21.99 14.26
CA TYR A 175 -9.78 22.80 14.43
C TYR A 175 -9.94 23.69 15.66
N GLY A 176 -8.84 23.95 16.34
CA GLY A 176 -8.73 25.07 17.26
C GLY A 176 -7.28 25.45 17.51
N GLU A 177 -7.07 26.43 18.38
CA GLU A 177 -5.77 26.70 18.99
C GLU A 177 -5.86 26.46 20.49
N TYR A 178 -4.85 25.80 21.10
CA TYR A 178 -4.79 25.59 22.55
C TYR A 178 -3.62 26.29 23.22
N GLN A 179 -3.84 26.69 24.48
CA GLN A 179 -2.80 26.96 25.47
C GLN A 179 -2.79 25.83 26.50
N LYS A 180 -1.60 25.36 26.86
CA LYS A 180 -1.33 24.44 27.96
C LYS A 180 -0.73 25.27 29.10
N LEU A 181 -1.52 25.54 30.15
CA LEU A 181 -1.13 26.46 31.23
C LEU A 181 -0.23 25.81 32.29
N VAL A 182 -0.05 24.49 32.26
CA VAL A 182 0.69 23.71 33.25
C VAL A 182 1.72 22.79 32.59
N ARG A 183 2.79 22.47 33.33
CA ARG A 183 3.81 21.48 32.94
C ARG A 183 3.37 20.07 33.35
N GLY A 184 4.02 19.03 32.83
CA GLY A 184 3.70 17.64 33.19
C GLY A 184 2.40 17.09 32.57
N VAL A 185 1.80 17.82 31.62
CA VAL A 185 0.62 17.36 30.87
C VAL A 185 1.02 17.11 29.41
N PRO A 186 0.91 15.87 28.90
CA PRO A 186 1.22 15.54 27.51
C PRO A 186 0.11 15.95 26.54
N GLN A 187 0.44 16.11 25.25
CA GLN A 187 -0.53 16.41 24.20
C GLN A 187 -1.53 15.25 23.99
N THR A 188 -1.01 14.02 23.90
CA THR A 188 -1.76 12.77 23.63
C THR A 188 -2.00 11.98 24.92
N LYS A 189 -2.92 11.02 24.93
CA LYS A 189 -3.20 10.18 26.13
C LYS A 189 -2.05 9.21 26.43
N TRP A 190 -1.86 8.90 27.72
CA TRP A 190 -0.88 7.92 28.18
C TRP A 190 -1.51 6.91 29.14
N ILE A 191 -1.84 5.75 28.62
CA ILE A 191 -2.31 4.62 29.41
C ILE A 191 -1.12 4.00 30.16
N CYS A 192 -1.32 3.58 31.41
CA CYS A 192 -0.28 2.97 32.23
C CYS A 192 0.20 1.66 31.60
N SER A 193 1.51 1.57 31.36
CA SER A 193 2.15 0.41 30.73
C SER A 193 2.03 -0.88 31.54
N LYS A 194 1.90 -0.79 32.88
CA LYS A 194 1.78 -1.95 33.77
C LYS A 194 0.37 -2.56 33.85
N CYS A 195 -0.69 -1.75 33.81
CA CYS A 195 -2.08 -2.23 33.94
C CYS A 195 -2.96 -2.05 32.69
N GLN A 196 -2.41 -1.44 31.64
CA GLN A 196 -3.08 -1.23 30.35
C GLN A 196 -4.43 -0.49 30.41
N GLY A 197 -4.66 0.29 31.49
CA GLY A 197 -5.88 1.05 31.72
C GLY A 197 -6.69 0.62 32.94
N LYS A 198 -6.43 -0.57 33.51
CA LYS A 198 -7.24 -1.17 34.59
C LYS A 198 -7.02 -0.57 35.99
N GLY A 199 -5.91 0.14 36.20
CA GLY A 199 -5.42 0.51 37.53
C GLY A 199 -4.45 -0.53 38.11
N CYS A 200 -3.47 -0.06 38.87
CA CYS A 200 -2.53 -0.88 39.67
C CYS A 200 -1.72 0.04 40.61
N ILE A 201 -0.95 -0.56 41.52
CA ILE A 201 -0.03 0.13 42.45
C ILE A 201 0.89 1.12 41.70
N TYR A 202 1.49 0.71 40.58
CA TYR A 202 2.43 1.53 39.80
C TYR A 202 1.84 2.82 39.22
N CYS A 203 0.51 2.88 39.00
CA CYS A 203 -0.20 4.12 38.62
C CYS A 203 -1.17 4.62 39.70
N LYS A 204 -1.00 4.18 40.96
CA LYS A 204 -1.86 4.54 42.10
C LYS A 204 -3.37 4.39 41.79
N GLY A 205 -3.71 3.31 41.08
CA GLY A 205 -5.09 3.00 40.65
C GLY A 205 -5.56 3.72 39.37
N GLU A 206 -4.95 4.82 38.92
CA GLU A 206 -5.53 5.71 37.89
C GLU A 206 -5.57 5.15 36.45
N GLY A 207 -5.00 3.98 36.19
CA GLY A 207 -4.94 3.37 34.85
C GLY A 207 -4.03 4.08 33.84
N LYS A 208 -3.41 5.21 34.19
CA LYS A 208 -2.67 6.11 33.29
C LYS A 208 -1.24 6.42 33.79
N MET A 209 -0.37 6.93 32.91
CA MET A 209 0.96 7.44 33.31
C MET A 209 0.92 8.90 33.75
N TYR A 210 -0.05 9.66 33.26
CA TYR A 210 -0.34 11.05 33.62
C TYR A 210 -1.85 11.17 33.87
N LYS A 211 -2.28 11.96 34.86
CA LYS A 211 -3.69 12.09 35.25
C LYS A 211 -4.62 12.45 34.08
N THR A 212 -4.11 13.24 33.13
CA THR A 212 -4.80 13.67 31.90
C THR A 212 -3.80 14.14 30.84
N SER A 213 -4.25 14.21 29.60
CA SER A 213 -3.59 14.87 28.46
C SER A 213 -4.39 16.09 27.95
N ILE A 214 -3.80 16.86 27.02
CA ILE A 214 -4.51 17.90 26.26
C ILE A 214 -5.66 17.28 25.46
N GLN A 215 -5.42 16.15 24.80
CA GLN A 215 -6.43 15.37 24.08
C GLN A 215 -7.60 14.99 24.97
N GLU A 216 -7.36 14.46 26.18
CA GLU A 216 -8.43 14.06 27.11
C GLU A 216 -9.27 15.24 27.62
N ILE A 217 -8.66 16.41 27.79
CA ILE A 217 -9.38 17.63 28.21
C ILE A 217 -10.29 18.14 27.08
N ILE A 218 -9.79 18.15 25.84
CA ILE A 218 -10.55 18.63 24.67
C ILE A 218 -11.62 17.63 24.23
N GLU A 219 -11.29 16.33 24.22
CA GLU A 219 -12.24 15.30 23.80
C GLU A 219 -13.43 15.17 24.76
N LYS A 220 -13.23 15.37 26.08
CA LYS A 220 -14.31 15.16 27.07
C LYS A 220 -15.54 16.03 26.77
N SER A 221 -15.33 17.26 26.33
CA SER A 221 -16.40 18.15 25.87
C SER A 221 -16.90 17.75 24.47
N LEU A 222 -15.99 17.43 23.54
CA LEU A 222 -16.33 17.05 22.17
C LEU A 222 -17.23 15.79 22.09
N LEU A 223 -16.85 14.71 22.77
CA LEU A 223 -17.60 13.45 22.77
C LEU A 223 -18.97 13.64 23.44
N LYS A 224 -19.03 14.38 24.55
CA LYS A 224 -20.27 14.74 25.27
C LYS A 224 -21.27 15.50 24.41
N ILE A 225 -20.82 16.40 23.54
CA ILE A 225 -21.73 17.22 22.70
C ILE A 225 -22.03 16.55 21.34
N THR A 226 -21.10 15.75 20.79
CA THR A 226 -21.30 15.02 19.52
C THR A 226 -22.03 13.68 19.65
N GLY A 227 -22.03 13.06 20.83
CA GLY A 227 -22.41 11.65 21.02
C GLY A 227 -21.38 10.63 20.48
N SER A 228 -20.21 11.10 20.02
CA SER A 228 -19.14 10.24 19.48
C SER A 228 -18.50 9.36 20.54
N LYS A 229 -17.93 8.21 20.13
CA LYS A 229 -17.31 7.24 21.07
C LYS A 229 -15.77 7.37 21.23
N SER A 230 -15.05 8.11 20.38
CA SER A 230 -13.57 8.18 20.42
C SER A 230 -12.92 9.35 19.65
N SER A 231 -11.64 9.64 19.96
CA SER A 231 -10.75 10.64 19.30
C SER A 231 -9.29 10.14 19.16
N ALA A 232 -8.43 10.77 18.33
CA ALA A 232 -7.08 10.26 17.98
C ALA A 232 -5.94 11.31 17.82
N PHE A 233 -4.70 10.86 18.05
CA PHE A 233 -3.36 11.43 17.72
C PHE A 233 -2.38 10.24 17.45
N HIS A 234 -1.10 10.45 17.05
CA HIS A 234 -0.37 9.55 16.10
C HIS A 234 1.16 9.21 16.48
N GLY A 235 1.79 8.06 16.07
CA GLY A 235 3.23 7.66 16.37
C GLY A 235 4.07 6.78 15.36
N CYS A 236 5.42 6.63 15.50
CA CYS A 236 6.50 6.37 14.44
C CYS A 236 7.40 5.07 14.47
N ILE A 237 8.21 4.76 13.40
CA ILE A 237 9.19 3.61 13.26
C ILE A 237 10.71 3.95 13.17
N SER A 238 11.63 2.98 13.29
CA SER A 238 13.10 3.19 13.29
C SER A 238 13.77 3.36 11.89
N PRO A 239 14.97 3.99 11.78
CA PRO A 239 15.66 4.32 10.51
C PRO A 239 16.03 3.14 9.60
N SER A 240 16.43 2.01 10.18
CA SER A 240 16.87 0.80 9.45
C SER A 240 15.70 -0.10 9.04
N THR A 241 14.47 0.35 9.28
CA THR A 241 13.27 -0.37 8.87
C THR A 241 13.06 -0.18 7.37
N ASN A 242 13.12 -1.27 6.61
CA ASN A 242 12.88 -1.27 5.17
C ASN A 242 11.39 -1.03 4.89
N VAL A 243 11.09 0.07 4.20
CA VAL A 243 9.77 0.33 3.63
C VAL A 243 9.68 -0.41 2.30
N LEU A 244 8.57 -1.12 2.11
CA LEU A 244 8.29 -1.78 0.83
C LEU A 244 7.86 -0.75 -0.22
N LEU A 245 8.70 -0.55 -1.23
CA LEU A 245 8.38 0.17 -2.44
C LEU A 245 7.75 -0.79 -3.44
N THR A 246 7.17 -0.25 -4.52
CA THR A 246 6.44 -1.07 -5.50
C THR A 246 7.32 -2.18 -6.12
N GLU A 247 8.59 -1.89 -6.39
CA GLU A 247 9.52 -2.77 -7.13
C GLU A 247 10.81 -3.13 -6.35
N SER A 248 10.95 -2.64 -5.12
CA SER A 248 12.18 -2.69 -4.32
C SER A 248 11.90 -2.42 -2.84
N SER A 249 12.94 -2.33 -2.01
CA SER A 249 12.83 -1.71 -0.69
C SER A 249 13.93 -0.67 -0.42
N LEU A 250 13.66 0.24 0.51
CA LEU A 250 14.65 1.15 1.09
C LEU A 250 14.48 1.23 2.61
N PRO A 251 15.56 1.32 3.40
CA PRO A 251 15.47 1.78 4.79
C PRO A 251 14.79 3.15 4.81
N ILE A 252 13.79 3.35 5.68
CA ILE A 252 13.00 4.60 5.70
C ILE A 252 13.86 5.86 5.82
N LYS A 253 15.05 5.75 6.44
CA LYS A 253 16.05 6.83 6.50
C LYS A 253 16.47 7.37 5.11
N GLU A 254 16.59 6.53 4.09
CA GLU A 254 17.10 6.97 2.78
C GLU A 254 16.06 7.73 1.97
N LEU A 255 14.77 7.42 2.17
CA LEU A 255 13.63 8.16 1.60
C LEU A 255 13.59 9.65 2.05
N GLU A 256 14.36 10.06 3.06
CA GLU A 256 14.44 11.45 3.53
C GLU A 256 14.83 12.46 2.44
N LYS A 257 15.46 12.00 1.35
CA LYS A 257 15.91 12.84 0.24
C LYS A 257 14.87 13.02 -0.87
N ASP A 258 14.02 12.01 -1.09
CA ASP A 258 13.26 11.85 -2.35
C ASP A 258 11.91 11.13 -2.19
N TRP A 259 11.38 10.97 -0.97
CA TRP A 259 10.13 10.27 -0.65
C TRP A 259 8.94 10.56 -1.58
N ASN A 260 8.81 11.79 -2.08
CA ASN A 260 7.74 12.24 -2.96
C ASN A 260 7.79 11.60 -4.36
N ASN A 261 8.94 11.05 -4.77
CA ASN A 261 9.11 10.33 -6.03
C ASN A 261 8.79 8.83 -5.91
N HIS A 262 8.57 8.32 -4.70
CA HIS A 262 8.41 6.89 -4.43
C HIS A 262 6.94 6.47 -4.24
N LYS A 263 6.59 5.32 -4.84
CA LYS A 263 5.32 4.62 -4.61
C LYS A 263 5.53 3.46 -3.64
N VAL A 264 4.99 3.60 -2.43
CA VAL A 264 4.98 2.54 -1.40
C VAL A 264 3.87 1.53 -1.64
N VAL A 265 4.07 0.30 -1.17
CA VAL A 265 3.04 -0.73 -1.13
C VAL A 265 2.24 -0.58 0.17
N THR A 266 0.92 -0.61 0.03
CA THR A 266 -0.05 -0.38 1.10
C THR A 266 -1.10 -1.49 1.10
N TYR A 267 -1.85 -1.64 2.19
CA TYR A 267 -2.95 -2.60 2.28
C TYR A 267 -4.22 -1.92 2.76
N ASP A 268 -5.26 -1.99 1.93
CA ASP A 268 -6.61 -1.59 2.29
C ASP A 268 -7.21 -2.72 3.13
N ILE A 269 -7.31 -2.50 4.44
CA ILE A 269 -7.74 -3.50 5.43
C ILE A 269 -9.21 -3.89 5.25
N ASP A 270 -10.06 -2.95 4.82
CA ASP A 270 -11.49 -3.17 4.64
C ASP A 270 -11.76 -3.97 3.35
N LYS A 271 -11.13 -3.58 2.24
CA LYS A 271 -11.22 -4.31 0.95
C LYS A 271 -10.38 -5.60 0.93
N LYS A 272 -9.40 -5.71 1.83
CA LYS A 272 -8.40 -6.79 1.92
C LYS A 272 -7.54 -6.91 0.65
N THR A 273 -7.12 -5.77 0.11
CA THR A 273 -6.38 -5.69 -1.16
C THR A 273 -5.11 -4.87 -1.04
N ILE A 274 -4.05 -5.32 -1.72
CA ILE A 274 -2.82 -4.53 -1.91
C ILE A 274 -3.08 -3.37 -2.88
N LEU A 275 -2.59 -2.17 -2.53
CA LEU A 275 -2.64 -0.96 -3.37
C LEU A 275 -1.26 -0.28 -3.43
N LYS A 276 -0.89 0.25 -4.60
CA LYS A 276 0.25 1.17 -4.78
C LYS A 276 -0.17 2.58 -4.31
N SER A 277 0.70 3.34 -3.63
CA SER A 277 0.43 4.75 -3.26
C SER A 277 1.68 5.62 -3.29
N GLU A 278 1.55 6.84 -3.80
CA GLU A 278 2.49 7.94 -3.53
C GLU A 278 2.58 8.23 -2.02
N VAL A 279 3.74 8.72 -1.58
CA VAL A 279 3.93 9.33 -0.26
C VAL A 279 3.57 10.82 -0.33
N SER A 280 2.80 11.30 0.65
CA SER A 280 2.21 12.65 0.68
C SER A 280 2.75 13.58 1.76
N ASP A 281 3.44 13.01 2.76
CA ASP A 281 4.17 13.69 3.85
C ASP A 281 5.18 12.69 4.45
N PHE A 282 6.30 13.18 4.98
CA PHE A 282 7.41 12.39 5.53
C PHE A 282 7.97 13.03 6.80
N ILE A 283 7.84 12.30 7.91
CA ILE A 283 8.09 12.79 9.27
C ILE A 283 9.40 12.22 9.79
N LYS A 284 10.28 13.09 10.30
CA LYS A 284 11.53 12.72 10.97
C LYS A 284 11.50 13.15 12.44
N LEU A 285 11.05 12.23 13.28
CA LEU A 285 10.84 12.43 14.71
C LEU A 285 12.00 11.80 15.52
N ASN A 286 11.68 11.42 16.75
CA ASN A 286 12.55 11.39 17.91
C ASN A 286 11.88 10.25 18.78
N PRO A 287 12.51 9.13 19.34
CA PRO A 287 11.89 8.18 20.35
C PRO A 287 11.67 8.11 21.95
N ARG A 288 12.13 8.57 23.18
CA ARG A 288 13.03 9.38 24.13
C ARG A 288 12.73 10.83 24.78
N GLU A 289 13.29 12.02 24.40
CA GLU A 289 12.70 13.45 24.44
C GLU A 289 11.17 13.66 24.74
N VAL A 290 10.23 13.60 23.75
CA VAL A 290 8.75 13.68 23.89
C VAL A 290 8.10 12.48 24.62
N ASN A 291 8.76 12.10 25.72
CA ASN A 291 8.70 10.97 26.66
C ASN A 291 8.30 9.53 26.25
N LEU A 292 8.02 9.24 24.98
CA LEU A 292 7.91 7.88 24.43
C LEU A 292 9.12 6.99 24.78
N LYS A 293 8.90 5.68 24.68
CA LYS A 293 9.91 4.63 24.47
C LYS A 293 9.91 4.09 23.03
N THR A 294 10.97 3.37 22.69
CA THR A 294 11.06 2.50 21.50
C THR A 294 11.25 1.05 21.91
N TYR A 295 10.69 0.14 21.13
CA TYR A 295 10.75 -1.30 21.37
C TYR A 295 11.10 -2.05 20.09
N GLU A 296 11.90 -3.10 20.21
CA GLU A 296 12.04 -4.16 19.21
C GLU A 296 10.96 -5.21 19.48
N LEU A 297 10.07 -5.40 18.51
CA LEU A 297 9.16 -6.52 18.41
C LEU A 297 9.81 -7.59 17.52
N THR A 298 9.87 -8.83 17.99
CA THR A 298 10.35 -10.00 17.22
C THR A 298 9.24 -11.06 17.14
N THR A 299 9.10 -11.72 15.98
CA THR A 299 8.14 -12.83 15.78
C THR A 299 8.71 -14.20 16.12
N SER A 300 7.83 -15.21 16.29
CA SER A 300 8.22 -16.57 16.67
C SER A 300 8.47 -17.50 15.48
N GLU A 301 7.83 -17.22 14.34
CA GLU A 301 7.78 -18.10 13.17
C GLU A 301 8.98 -17.89 12.23
N THR A 302 9.34 -16.64 11.94
CA THR A 302 10.49 -16.32 11.07
C THR A 302 11.58 -15.47 11.74
N ARG A 303 11.38 -15.05 13.01
CA ARG A 303 12.21 -14.06 13.73
C ARG A 303 12.26 -12.68 13.06
N ARG A 304 11.23 -12.31 12.28
CA ARG A 304 11.06 -10.97 11.71
C ARG A 304 11.07 -9.92 12.81
N LYS A 305 11.70 -8.76 12.54
CA LYS A 305 11.90 -7.69 13.53
C LYS A 305 11.36 -6.35 13.07
N LEU A 306 10.66 -5.65 13.95
CA LEU A 306 10.31 -4.23 13.79
C LEU A 306 10.76 -3.47 15.02
N ILE A 307 11.47 -2.35 14.83
CA ILE A 307 11.76 -1.40 15.90
C ILE A 307 10.92 -0.16 15.67
N ALA A 308 10.05 0.18 16.63
CA ALA A 308 9.18 1.34 16.54
C ALA A 308 8.89 1.97 17.92
N THR A 309 8.28 3.14 17.93
CA THR A 309 7.82 3.82 19.16
C THR A 309 6.64 3.09 19.78
N GLU A 310 6.46 3.23 21.09
CA GLU A 310 5.41 2.49 21.82
C GLU A 310 3.97 2.87 21.42
N ASP A 311 3.79 4.04 20.81
CA ASP A 311 2.50 4.49 20.29
C ASP A 311 2.29 4.17 18.79
N HIS A 312 3.28 3.58 18.11
CA HIS A 312 3.21 3.28 16.69
C HIS A 312 2.26 2.11 16.40
N PRO A 313 1.26 2.27 15.52
CA PRO A 313 0.24 1.26 15.26
C PRO A 313 0.74 0.15 14.33
N ILE A 314 0.55 -1.10 14.75
CA ILE A 314 0.80 -2.32 13.96
C ILE A 314 -0.51 -3.08 13.82
N PHE A 315 -0.77 -3.66 12.64
CA PHE A 315 -2.01 -4.41 12.41
C PHE A 315 -1.98 -5.80 13.07
N THR A 316 -2.97 -6.06 13.92
CA THR A 316 -3.17 -7.31 14.68
C THR A 316 -4.58 -7.86 14.46
N LEU A 317 -4.88 -9.05 14.99
CA LEU A 317 -6.26 -9.55 15.11
C LEU A 317 -7.19 -8.59 15.87
N ARG A 318 -6.64 -7.68 16.69
CA ARG A 318 -7.37 -6.63 17.44
C ARG A 318 -7.43 -5.30 16.69
N GLY A 319 -7.12 -5.28 15.39
CA GLY A 319 -6.98 -4.07 14.57
C GLY A 319 -5.62 -3.41 14.72
N MET A 320 -5.53 -2.11 14.42
CA MET A 320 -4.31 -1.32 14.62
C MET A 320 -4.04 -1.11 16.12
N VAL A 321 -3.04 -1.81 16.66
CA VAL A 321 -2.65 -1.76 18.07
C VAL A 321 -1.28 -1.06 18.19
N PRO A 322 -1.15 -0.01 19.03
CA PRO A 322 0.13 0.58 19.35
C PRO A 322 1.12 -0.43 19.94
N LEU A 323 2.38 -0.46 19.50
CA LEU A 323 3.36 -1.49 19.86
C LEU A 323 3.45 -1.74 21.39
N GLY A 324 3.46 -0.69 22.21
CA GLY A 324 3.49 -0.78 23.68
C GLY A 324 2.23 -1.39 24.34
N LYS A 325 1.21 -1.77 23.57
CA LYS A 325 -0.01 -2.49 23.99
C LYS A 325 -0.13 -3.89 23.38
N ILE A 326 0.85 -4.30 22.59
CA ILE A 326 0.98 -5.66 22.06
C ILE A 326 1.56 -6.55 23.18
N LYS A 327 1.14 -7.81 23.22
CA LYS A 327 1.55 -8.83 24.18
C LYS A 327 2.30 -9.95 23.45
N LEU A 328 3.04 -10.73 24.22
CA LEU A 328 3.55 -12.02 23.73
C LEU A 328 2.34 -12.91 23.39
N GLY A 329 2.39 -13.60 22.26
CA GLY A 329 1.25 -14.38 21.75
C GLY A 329 0.23 -13.60 20.90
N ASP A 330 0.25 -12.27 20.84
CA ASP A 330 -0.56 -11.54 19.84
C ASP A 330 -0.11 -11.94 18.42
N LYS A 331 -1.06 -12.01 17.49
CA LYS A 331 -0.77 -12.15 16.05
C LYS A 331 -0.64 -10.78 15.38
N VAL A 332 0.40 -10.61 14.57
CA VAL A 332 0.71 -9.41 13.77
C VAL A 332 0.76 -9.76 12.29
N ALA A 333 0.21 -8.89 11.43
CA ALA A 333 0.13 -9.16 10.00
C ALA A 333 1.42 -8.78 9.28
N VAL A 334 1.93 -9.69 8.45
CA VAL A 334 3.14 -9.52 7.65
C VAL A 334 2.90 -9.83 6.17
N TYR A 335 3.79 -9.30 5.32
CA TYR A 335 3.80 -9.48 3.87
C TYR A 335 5.08 -10.21 3.45
N PRO A 336 5.01 -11.52 3.10
CA PRO A 336 6.16 -12.35 2.79
C PRO A 336 6.80 -12.02 1.43
N VAL A 337 7.90 -11.26 1.44
CA VAL A 337 8.74 -10.95 0.27
C VAL A 337 10.20 -10.73 0.69
N GLU A 338 11.14 -10.87 -0.25
CA GLU A 338 12.57 -10.49 -0.12
C GLU A 338 12.94 -9.45 -1.20
N PRO A 339 12.40 -8.22 -1.13
CA PRO A 339 12.53 -7.24 -2.20
C PRO A 339 13.98 -6.75 -2.34
N GLU A 340 14.51 -6.80 -3.56
CA GLU A 340 15.83 -6.24 -3.89
C GLU A 340 15.94 -4.78 -3.39
N PRO A 341 17.07 -4.39 -2.77
CA PRO A 341 17.27 -3.02 -2.30
C PRO A 341 17.36 -2.06 -3.48
N LEU A 342 16.82 -0.85 -3.35
CA LEU A 342 17.01 0.16 -4.39
C LEU A 342 18.47 0.64 -4.41
N THR A 343 19.14 0.46 -5.55
CA THR A 343 20.48 0.99 -5.82
C THR A 343 20.38 2.19 -6.75
N ASN A 344 21.24 3.19 -6.55
CA ASN A 344 21.44 4.30 -7.50
C ASN A 344 22.75 4.08 -8.30
N PRO A 345 22.73 3.28 -9.38
CA PRO A 345 23.89 3.20 -10.29
C PRO A 345 24.14 4.54 -10.98
N GLU A 346 25.31 4.69 -11.59
CA GLU A 346 25.59 5.73 -12.59
C GLU A 346 24.53 5.75 -13.69
N GLU A 347 24.24 6.93 -14.24
CA GLU A 347 23.28 7.07 -15.35
C GLU A 347 23.88 6.51 -16.63
N LYS A 348 23.19 5.56 -17.27
CA LYS A 348 23.62 4.97 -18.55
C LYS A 348 22.41 4.85 -19.47
N ILE A 349 22.56 5.36 -20.70
CA ILE A 349 21.55 5.28 -21.76
C ILE A 349 21.42 3.83 -22.21
N ILE A 350 20.19 3.36 -22.33
CA ILE A 350 19.80 2.03 -22.84
C ILE A 350 19.28 2.16 -24.27
N VAL A 351 18.48 3.19 -24.54
CA VAL A 351 17.98 3.53 -25.88
C VAL A 351 18.07 5.03 -26.09
N SER A 352 18.78 5.42 -27.14
CA SER A 352 18.85 6.78 -27.65
C SER A 352 17.85 7.01 -28.80
N GLU A 353 17.72 8.27 -29.21
CA GLU A 353 16.95 8.66 -30.39
C GLU A 353 17.52 8.04 -31.69
N LYS A 354 18.84 7.80 -31.78
CA LYS A 354 19.47 7.17 -32.94
C LYS A 354 19.02 5.72 -33.11
N ASP A 355 18.91 4.96 -32.01
CA ASP A 355 18.48 3.55 -32.01
C ASP A 355 17.00 3.40 -32.41
N ILE A 356 16.17 4.35 -31.97
CA ILE A 356 14.77 4.48 -32.37
C ILE A 356 14.68 4.81 -33.86
N ILE A 357 15.47 5.76 -34.38
CA ILE A 357 15.53 6.09 -35.81
C ILE A 357 15.94 4.88 -36.66
N ALA A 358 16.96 4.13 -36.24
CA ALA A 358 17.40 2.91 -36.93
C ALA A 358 16.30 1.82 -36.96
N THR A 359 15.52 1.70 -35.89
CA THR A 359 14.39 0.76 -35.80
C THR A 359 13.19 1.22 -36.64
N ILE A 360 12.92 2.53 -36.68
CA ILE A 360 11.88 3.16 -37.51
C ILE A 360 12.16 2.88 -38.99
N ASN A 361 13.37 3.18 -39.46
CA ASN A 361 13.79 2.99 -40.85
C ASN A 361 13.62 1.52 -41.32
N ARG A 362 13.72 0.53 -40.41
CA ARG A 362 13.62 -0.90 -40.74
C ARG A 362 12.17 -1.43 -40.79
N HIS A 363 11.21 -0.79 -40.12
CA HIS A 363 9.91 -1.42 -39.85
C HIS A 363 8.65 -0.59 -40.14
N VAL A 364 8.75 0.74 -40.23
CA VAL A 364 7.58 1.65 -40.40
C VAL A 364 7.87 2.77 -41.41
N PRO A 365 6.89 3.57 -41.87
CA PRO A 365 7.17 4.67 -42.80
C PRO A 365 8.00 5.76 -42.13
N THR A 366 9.02 6.26 -42.82
CA THR A 366 9.90 7.36 -42.37
C THR A 366 9.12 8.63 -42.03
N SER A 367 7.97 8.87 -42.66
CA SER A 367 7.04 9.97 -42.33
C SER A 367 6.51 9.95 -40.89
N ASN A 368 6.52 8.79 -40.21
CA ASN A 368 6.14 8.70 -38.79
C ASN A 368 7.29 9.04 -37.83
N LYS A 369 8.51 9.28 -38.33
CA LYS A 369 9.73 9.46 -37.51
C LYS A 369 9.60 10.55 -36.45
N LEU A 370 9.26 11.76 -36.87
CA LEU A 370 9.09 12.91 -35.97
C LEU A 370 7.97 12.67 -34.95
N LYS A 371 6.85 12.08 -35.37
CA LYS A 371 5.69 11.78 -34.49
C LYS A 371 6.03 10.76 -33.41
N ILE A 372 6.73 9.67 -33.74
CA ILE A 372 7.12 8.63 -32.78
C ILE A 372 8.14 9.16 -31.77
N ILE A 373 9.14 9.92 -32.24
CA ILE A 373 10.16 10.53 -31.38
C ILE A 373 9.53 11.56 -30.44
N LYS A 374 8.67 12.44 -30.97
CA LYS A 374 7.94 13.45 -30.19
C LYS A 374 7.11 12.79 -29.09
N GLU A 375 6.29 11.80 -29.43
CA GLU A 375 5.46 11.10 -28.43
C GLU A 375 6.30 10.44 -27.32
N LEU A 376 7.45 9.84 -27.64
CA LEU A 376 8.32 9.21 -26.63
C LEU A 376 9.09 10.23 -25.78
N LYS A 377 9.36 11.43 -26.29
CA LYS A 377 9.93 12.56 -25.51
C LYS A 377 8.87 13.19 -24.60
N GLU A 378 7.66 13.44 -25.11
CA GLU A 378 6.51 13.98 -24.35
C GLU A 378 6.07 13.07 -23.19
N ARG A 379 6.36 11.76 -23.28
CA ARG A 379 6.10 10.77 -22.22
C ARG A 379 7.26 10.60 -21.22
N GLU A 380 8.34 11.38 -21.35
CA GLU A 380 9.58 11.24 -20.58
C GLU A 380 10.23 9.85 -20.72
N ILE A 381 10.06 9.17 -21.87
CA ILE A 381 10.61 7.83 -22.12
C ILE A 381 11.97 7.91 -22.84
N LEU A 382 12.18 8.91 -23.72
CA LEU A 382 13.47 9.14 -24.39
C LEU A 382 14.20 10.37 -23.86
N PRO A 383 15.54 10.30 -23.63
CA PRO A 383 16.38 9.10 -23.71
C PRO A 383 16.05 8.10 -22.58
N LEU A 384 16.02 6.80 -22.90
CA LEU A 384 15.69 5.78 -21.91
C LEU A 384 16.97 5.37 -21.17
N THR A 385 17.13 5.86 -19.94
CA THR A 385 18.26 5.53 -19.07
C THR A 385 17.91 4.46 -18.04
N ASN A 386 18.93 3.84 -17.43
CA ASN A 386 18.77 2.92 -16.29
C ASN A 386 18.12 3.53 -15.03
N ARG A 387 18.10 4.87 -14.92
CA ARG A 387 17.43 5.62 -13.85
C ARG A 387 15.99 6.04 -14.20
N ASN A 388 15.58 5.94 -15.46
CA ASN A 388 14.25 6.37 -15.89
C ASN A 388 13.14 5.63 -15.12
N ARG A 389 12.20 6.40 -14.54
CA ARG A 389 11.10 5.90 -13.69
C ARG A 389 10.21 4.85 -14.38
N HIS A 390 10.11 4.90 -15.71
CA HIS A 390 9.26 4.02 -16.52
C HIS A 390 9.93 2.69 -16.87
N LEU A 391 11.26 2.58 -16.72
CA LEU A 391 12.02 1.39 -17.13
C LEU A 391 11.55 0.08 -16.48
N PRO A 392 11.20 0.00 -15.17
CA PRO A 392 10.69 -1.23 -14.57
C PRO A 392 9.39 -1.73 -15.24
N ILE A 393 8.49 -0.80 -15.57
CA ILE A 393 7.23 -1.10 -16.28
C ILE A 393 7.54 -1.59 -17.69
N ILE A 394 8.35 -0.84 -18.45
CA ILE A 394 8.76 -1.20 -19.82
C ILE A 394 9.42 -2.59 -19.84
N THR A 395 10.26 -2.90 -18.85
CA THR A 395 10.93 -4.20 -18.71
C THR A 395 9.95 -5.34 -18.43
N ARG A 396 8.95 -5.14 -17.56
CA ARG A 396 7.90 -6.13 -17.34
C ARG A 396 7.08 -6.39 -18.59
N LEU A 397 6.68 -5.34 -19.30
CA LEU A 397 5.90 -5.44 -20.55
C LEU A 397 6.68 -6.22 -21.60
N LEU A 398 7.96 -5.87 -21.81
CA LEU A 398 8.89 -6.57 -22.68
C LEU A 398 8.97 -8.07 -22.33
N ALA A 399 9.22 -8.40 -21.06
CA ALA A 399 9.35 -9.78 -20.60
C ALA A 399 8.06 -10.61 -20.74
N PHE A 400 6.88 -9.99 -20.60
CA PHE A 400 5.61 -10.68 -20.87
C PHE A 400 5.46 -11.00 -22.37
N VAL A 401 5.91 -10.11 -23.25
CA VAL A 401 5.87 -10.33 -24.70
C VAL A 401 6.85 -11.42 -25.15
N PHE A 402 7.92 -11.69 -24.38
CA PHE A 402 8.74 -12.88 -24.58
C PHE A 402 7.96 -14.18 -24.29
N GLY A 403 7.15 -14.22 -23.23
CA GLY A 403 6.28 -15.36 -22.87
C GLY A 403 4.91 -15.38 -23.57
N ASP A 404 3.84 -15.05 -22.85
CA ASP A 404 2.45 -15.18 -23.34
C ASP A 404 1.97 -14.02 -24.26
N GLY A 405 2.80 -13.01 -24.56
CA GLY A 405 2.46 -11.90 -25.48
C GLY A 405 2.95 -12.06 -26.93
N ASN A 406 2.51 -11.15 -27.81
CA ASN A 406 2.86 -11.09 -29.23
C ASN A 406 2.99 -9.64 -29.73
N LEU A 407 3.91 -9.38 -30.65
CA LEU A 407 4.08 -8.08 -31.32
C LEU A 407 4.19 -8.32 -32.83
N ARG A 408 3.30 -7.71 -33.62
CA ARG A 408 3.35 -7.77 -35.10
C ARG A 408 3.17 -6.41 -35.76
N PHE A 409 3.77 -6.27 -36.94
CA PHE A 409 3.35 -5.29 -37.93
C PHE A 409 2.28 -5.92 -38.82
N VAL A 410 1.27 -5.14 -39.19
CA VAL A 410 0.12 -5.51 -40.02
C VAL A 410 0.33 -4.93 -41.44
N ARG A 411 -0.42 -5.42 -42.43
CA ARG A 411 -0.46 -4.80 -43.77
C ARG A 411 -0.72 -3.28 -43.61
N ASN A 412 -0.07 -2.47 -44.47
CA ASN A 412 0.05 -1.00 -44.37
C ASN A 412 0.91 -0.45 -43.21
N ARG A 413 1.73 -1.30 -42.55
CA ARG A 413 2.70 -0.93 -41.50
C ARG A 413 2.06 -0.34 -40.23
N ASP A 414 0.85 -0.80 -39.90
CA ASP A 414 0.27 -0.63 -38.57
C ASP A 414 0.84 -1.64 -37.57
N THR A 415 0.72 -1.35 -36.27
CA THR A 415 1.33 -2.13 -35.19
C THR A 415 0.27 -2.71 -34.26
N ALA A 416 0.36 -4.00 -33.94
CA ALA A 416 -0.48 -4.65 -32.93
C ALA A 416 0.40 -5.33 -31.87
N LEU A 417 0.30 -4.84 -30.64
CA LEU A 417 0.87 -5.44 -29.43
C LEU A 417 -0.24 -6.12 -28.64
N GLU A 418 -0.09 -7.42 -28.40
CA GLU A 418 -1.11 -8.29 -27.82
C GLU A 418 -0.61 -8.96 -26.55
N PHE A 419 -1.34 -8.83 -25.45
CA PHE A 419 -1.07 -9.53 -24.20
C PHE A 419 -2.21 -10.53 -23.93
N TYR A 420 -1.89 -11.83 -23.87
CA TYR A 420 -2.89 -12.88 -23.65
C TYR A 420 -2.88 -13.35 -22.20
N GLY A 421 -4.04 -13.51 -21.56
CA GLY A 421 -4.07 -13.92 -20.15
C GLY A 421 -5.45 -14.01 -19.51
N LYS A 422 -5.47 -13.99 -18.18
CA LYS A 422 -6.70 -13.82 -17.39
C LYS A 422 -7.01 -12.35 -17.21
N TYR A 423 -8.28 -12.01 -16.99
CA TYR A 423 -8.73 -10.64 -16.87
C TYR A 423 -8.08 -9.88 -15.69
N GLU A 424 -7.87 -10.55 -14.56
CA GLU A 424 -7.23 -9.94 -13.38
C GLU A 424 -5.73 -9.66 -13.62
N ASP A 425 -5.05 -10.57 -14.33
CA ASP A 425 -3.63 -10.47 -14.68
C ASP A 425 -3.42 -9.35 -15.72
N LEU A 426 -4.27 -9.27 -16.76
CA LEU A 426 -4.23 -8.22 -17.79
C LEU A 426 -4.71 -6.84 -17.29
N LYS A 427 -5.48 -6.78 -16.19
CA LYS A 427 -5.81 -5.50 -15.52
C LYS A 427 -4.56 -4.80 -14.96
N GLU A 428 -3.58 -5.56 -14.47
CA GLU A 428 -2.29 -5.00 -14.05
C GLU A 428 -1.53 -4.42 -15.25
N ILE A 429 -1.47 -5.16 -16.36
CA ILE A 429 -0.86 -4.69 -17.63
C ILE A 429 -1.54 -3.42 -18.16
N LYS A 430 -2.89 -3.36 -18.16
CA LYS A 430 -3.63 -2.15 -18.58
C LYS A 430 -3.34 -0.95 -17.70
N SER A 431 -3.19 -1.14 -16.39
CA SER A 431 -2.80 -0.08 -15.45
C SER A 431 -1.38 0.41 -15.73
N ASP A 432 -0.43 -0.50 -15.89
CA ASP A 432 0.97 -0.19 -16.17
C ASP A 432 1.13 0.51 -17.55
N LEU A 433 0.40 0.08 -18.59
CA LEU A 433 0.33 0.79 -19.88
C LEU A 433 -0.28 2.19 -19.75
N SER A 434 -1.29 2.36 -18.90
CA SER A 434 -1.91 3.66 -18.62
C SER A 434 -0.98 4.59 -17.82
N GLU A 435 -0.05 4.05 -17.02
CA GLU A 435 0.99 4.81 -16.34
C GLU A 435 2.10 5.29 -17.29
N LEU A 436 2.34 4.58 -18.40
CA LEU A 436 3.07 5.08 -19.58
C LEU A 436 2.19 6.01 -20.48
N GLY A 437 0.91 6.16 -20.14
CA GLY A 437 -0.09 6.93 -20.89
C GLY A 437 -0.54 6.30 -22.22
N PHE A 438 -0.27 5.03 -22.48
CA PHE A 438 -0.67 4.34 -23.71
C PHE A 438 -2.07 3.72 -23.57
N LYS A 439 -2.98 4.08 -24.49
CA LYS A 439 -4.33 3.49 -24.56
C LYS A 439 -4.26 2.00 -24.96
N SER A 440 -5.11 1.18 -24.35
CA SER A 440 -5.25 -0.25 -24.66
C SER A 440 -6.66 -0.76 -24.35
N SER A 441 -7.14 -1.75 -25.10
CA SER A 441 -8.52 -2.25 -25.07
C SER A 441 -8.58 -3.78 -24.88
N PHE A 442 -9.62 -4.26 -24.18
CA PHE A 442 -9.83 -5.68 -23.92
C PHE A 442 -10.66 -6.33 -25.02
N PHE A 443 -10.32 -7.58 -25.36
CA PHE A 443 -11.05 -8.43 -26.29
C PHE A 443 -11.15 -9.85 -25.72
N LYS A 444 -12.33 -10.49 -25.84
CA LYS A 444 -12.56 -11.87 -25.38
C LYS A 444 -12.32 -12.83 -26.54
N ARG A 445 -11.32 -13.72 -26.43
CA ARG A 445 -10.99 -14.68 -27.49
C ARG A 445 -11.50 -16.07 -27.12
N LYS A 446 -12.54 -16.54 -27.83
CA LYS A 446 -13.05 -17.91 -27.72
C LYS A 446 -11.91 -18.91 -27.93
N SER A 447 -11.90 -19.96 -27.12
CA SER A 447 -10.99 -21.10 -27.19
C SER A 447 -10.99 -21.73 -28.58
N ARG A 448 -9.80 -22.11 -29.05
CA ARG A 448 -9.61 -22.88 -30.29
C ARG A 448 -9.20 -24.31 -29.95
N LEU A 449 -9.74 -25.26 -30.69
CA LEU A 449 -9.27 -26.65 -30.71
C LEU A 449 -8.09 -26.77 -31.67
N SER A 450 -6.95 -27.22 -31.16
CA SER A 450 -5.75 -27.52 -31.95
C SER A 450 -5.51 -29.03 -31.95
N LEU A 451 -5.38 -29.61 -33.14
CA LEU A 451 -4.86 -30.96 -33.31
C LEU A 451 -3.34 -30.89 -33.38
N VAL A 452 -2.65 -31.79 -32.68
CA VAL A 452 -1.19 -31.93 -32.72
C VAL A 452 -0.83 -33.41 -32.67
N LYS A 453 0.03 -33.88 -33.57
CA LYS A 453 0.54 -35.26 -33.55
C LYS A 453 1.81 -35.32 -32.70
N ASN A 454 1.91 -36.24 -31.75
CA ASN A 454 3.13 -36.38 -30.94
C ASN A 454 4.12 -37.37 -31.57
N TYR A 455 5.28 -37.52 -30.93
CA TYR A 455 6.35 -38.44 -31.35
C TYR A 455 5.89 -39.88 -31.58
N TYR A 456 5.01 -40.42 -30.73
CA TYR A 456 4.44 -41.77 -30.86
C TYR A 456 3.29 -41.87 -31.89
N GLY A 457 3.03 -40.79 -32.63
CA GLY A 457 1.97 -40.74 -33.64
C GLY A 457 0.56 -40.45 -33.10
N GLU A 458 0.36 -40.37 -31.78
CA GLU A 458 -0.93 -40.05 -31.17
C GLU A 458 -1.40 -38.64 -31.56
N ILE A 459 -2.65 -38.50 -32.01
CA ILE A 459 -3.28 -37.20 -32.28
C ILE A 459 -3.93 -36.69 -30.99
N LYS A 460 -3.40 -35.59 -30.43
CA LYS A 460 -3.92 -35.00 -29.18
C LYS A 460 -4.70 -33.71 -29.45
N HIS A 461 -5.94 -33.71 -28.97
CA HIS A 461 -6.87 -32.58 -29.01
C HIS A 461 -6.53 -31.58 -27.90
N ILE A 462 -5.78 -30.53 -28.24
CA ILE A 462 -5.49 -29.42 -27.32
C ILE A 462 -6.58 -28.37 -27.47
N LYS A 463 -7.61 -28.45 -26.63
CA LYS A 463 -8.56 -27.34 -26.43
C LYS A 463 -7.84 -26.24 -25.66
N GLY A 464 -7.60 -25.10 -26.32
CA GLY A 464 -7.13 -23.90 -25.62
C GLY A 464 -8.14 -23.47 -24.55
N LYS A 465 -7.70 -22.79 -23.50
CA LYS A 465 -8.62 -22.13 -22.57
C LYS A 465 -9.13 -20.83 -23.19
N ASP A 466 -10.35 -20.42 -22.86
CA ASP A 466 -10.79 -19.07 -23.15
C ASP A 466 -9.83 -18.08 -22.47
N ARG A 467 -9.41 -17.05 -23.21
CA ARG A 467 -8.46 -16.04 -22.73
C ARG A 467 -8.97 -14.65 -23.09
N PHE A 468 -8.68 -13.70 -22.21
CA PHE A 468 -8.74 -12.30 -22.57
C PHE A 468 -7.46 -11.93 -23.35
N VAL A 469 -7.59 -10.95 -24.22
CA VAL A 469 -6.49 -10.30 -24.92
C VAL A 469 -6.58 -8.82 -24.61
N LEU A 470 -5.46 -8.20 -24.22
CA LEU A 470 -5.32 -6.75 -24.16
C LEU A 470 -4.54 -6.31 -25.39
N LEU A 471 -5.13 -5.43 -26.21
CA LEU A 471 -4.51 -4.90 -27.43
C LEU A 471 -4.06 -3.45 -27.22
N CYS A 472 -2.85 -3.15 -27.67
CA CYS A 472 -2.33 -1.80 -27.82
C CYS A 472 -1.86 -1.59 -29.27
N TYR A 473 -2.30 -0.50 -29.88
CA TYR A 473 -1.99 -0.16 -31.28
C TYR A 473 -0.94 0.96 -31.42
N SER A 474 -0.28 1.34 -30.31
CA SER A 474 0.70 2.43 -30.30
C SER A 474 1.97 2.07 -31.08
N LYS A 475 2.18 2.76 -32.21
CA LYS A 475 3.40 2.62 -33.04
C LYS A 475 4.67 2.96 -32.27
N SER A 476 4.63 3.97 -31.41
CA SER A 476 5.78 4.42 -30.62
C SER A 476 6.18 3.39 -29.54
N LEU A 477 5.21 2.81 -28.83
CA LEU A 477 5.47 1.72 -27.88
C LEU A 477 5.99 0.47 -28.58
N CYS A 478 5.40 0.10 -29.72
CA CYS A 478 5.84 -1.09 -30.47
C CYS A 478 7.26 -0.93 -31.00
N ILE A 479 7.61 0.24 -31.55
CA ILE A 479 8.98 0.54 -31.98
C ILE A 479 9.94 0.51 -30.79
N LEU A 480 9.63 1.17 -29.67
CA LEU A 480 10.45 1.13 -28.45
C LEU A 480 10.74 -0.30 -27.98
N LEU A 481 9.72 -1.16 -27.94
CA LEU A 481 9.87 -2.55 -27.54
C LEU A 481 10.75 -3.35 -28.51
N VAL A 482 10.62 -3.13 -29.83
CA VAL A 482 11.50 -3.76 -30.83
C VAL A 482 12.94 -3.25 -30.70
N THR A 483 13.16 -1.94 -30.48
CA THR A 483 14.50 -1.37 -30.20
C THR A 483 15.14 -1.97 -28.95
N LEU A 484 14.33 -2.29 -27.93
CA LEU A 484 14.79 -2.97 -26.70
C LEU A 484 15.01 -4.48 -26.86
N GLY A 485 14.73 -5.07 -28.03
CA GLY A 485 14.98 -6.47 -28.36
C GLY A 485 13.76 -7.40 -28.31
N VAL A 486 12.53 -6.90 -28.38
CA VAL A 486 11.34 -7.77 -28.51
C VAL A 486 11.29 -8.45 -29.88
N PRO A 487 11.17 -9.80 -29.94
CA PRO A 487 11.04 -10.52 -31.21
C PRO A 487 9.69 -10.24 -31.88
N VAL A 488 9.73 -9.98 -33.18
CA VAL A 488 8.55 -9.63 -34.00
C VAL A 488 7.93 -10.89 -34.63
N GLY A 489 6.69 -11.21 -34.25
CA GLY A 489 5.92 -12.32 -34.81
C GLY A 489 6.14 -13.67 -34.10
N ASN A 490 6.12 -14.77 -34.86
CA ASN A 490 6.10 -16.12 -34.30
C ASN A 490 7.46 -16.56 -33.71
N LYS A 491 7.62 -16.38 -32.38
CA LYS A 491 8.79 -16.75 -31.57
C LYS A 491 9.20 -18.23 -31.60
N ILE A 492 8.32 -19.12 -32.08
CA ILE A 492 8.60 -20.56 -32.22
C ILE A 492 9.54 -20.83 -33.41
N ILE A 493 9.42 -20.04 -34.49
CA ILE A 493 10.19 -20.19 -35.75
C ILE A 493 11.19 -19.05 -35.95
N LYS A 494 11.38 -18.19 -34.95
CA LYS A 494 12.37 -17.11 -34.96
C LYS A 494 13.32 -17.25 -33.79
N GLU A 495 14.56 -16.81 -34.02
CA GLU A 495 15.56 -16.67 -32.98
C GLU A 495 15.13 -15.63 -31.93
N VAL A 496 15.55 -15.86 -30.68
CA VAL A 496 15.21 -15.03 -29.51
C VAL A 496 16.41 -15.04 -28.57
N GLU A 497 17.05 -13.89 -28.37
CA GLU A 497 18.10 -13.68 -27.34
C GLU A 497 17.51 -12.97 -26.12
N ILE A 498 18.09 -13.18 -24.92
CA ILE A 498 17.88 -12.23 -23.81
C ILE A 498 18.64 -10.93 -24.12
N PRO A 499 18.01 -9.74 -24.15
CA PRO A 499 18.65 -8.52 -24.60
C PRO A 499 19.96 -8.20 -23.87
N LYS A 500 21.00 -7.83 -24.62
CA LYS A 500 22.36 -7.60 -24.09
C LYS A 500 22.41 -6.53 -22.97
N TRP A 501 21.46 -5.59 -22.97
CA TRP A 501 21.29 -4.61 -21.88
C TRP A 501 20.68 -5.24 -20.61
N ILE A 502 19.69 -6.14 -20.73
CA ILE A 502 19.15 -6.93 -19.60
C ILE A 502 20.27 -7.77 -18.95
N LYS A 503 21.19 -8.36 -19.74
CA LYS A 503 22.34 -9.09 -19.19
C LYS A 503 23.27 -8.19 -18.34
N LYS A 504 23.41 -6.91 -18.70
CA LYS A 504 24.36 -5.96 -18.07
C LYS A 504 23.77 -5.03 -16.99
N ILE A 505 22.45 -4.83 -16.93
CA ILE A 505 21.80 -3.85 -16.02
C ILE A 505 21.74 -4.29 -14.54
N ASP A 506 21.22 -3.41 -13.68
CA ASP A 506 21.04 -3.63 -12.23
C ASP A 506 20.11 -4.81 -11.89
N ARG A 507 20.29 -5.33 -10.66
CA ARG A 507 19.55 -6.49 -10.16
C ARG A 507 18.05 -6.27 -10.13
N ARG A 508 17.55 -5.08 -9.76
CA ARG A 508 16.12 -4.77 -9.71
C ARG A 508 15.47 -4.81 -11.09
N VAL A 509 16.12 -4.31 -12.14
CA VAL A 509 15.57 -4.41 -13.52
C VAL A 509 15.61 -5.86 -14.02
N LYS A 510 16.70 -6.61 -13.75
CA LYS A 510 16.75 -8.06 -14.00
C LYS A 510 15.63 -8.83 -13.27
N ARG A 511 15.33 -8.44 -12.02
CA ARG A 511 14.27 -9.00 -11.18
C ARG A 511 12.88 -8.79 -11.80
N GLU A 512 12.60 -7.62 -12.37
CA GLU A 512 11.34 -7.38 -13.11
C GLU A 512 11.22 -8.23 -14.37
N PHE A 513 12.30 -8.36 -15.15
CA PHE A 513 12.33 -9.20 -16.35
C PHE A 513 12.03 -10.67 -15.99
N LEU A 514 12.73 -11.22 -14.99
CA LEU A 514 12.54 -12.59 -14.54
C LEU A 514 11.14 -12.80 -13.94
N ALA A 515 10.65 -11.90 -13.08
CA ALA A 515 9.34 -12.06 -12.43
C ALA A 515 8.17 -12.03 -13.42
N SER A 516 8.27 -11.24 -14.50
CA SER A 516 7.25 -11.20 -15.56
C SER A 516 7.37 -12.41 -16.50
N LEU A 517 8.58 -12.75 -16.96
CA LEU A 517 8.82 -13.90 -17.84
C LEU A 517 8.41 -15.22 -17.17
N LEU A 518 8.85 -15.47 -15.93
CA LEU A 518 8.41 -16.64 -15.16
C LEU A 518 6.92 -16.55 -14.82
N GLY A 519 6.40 -15.34 -14.55
CA GLY A 519 4.98 -15.08 -14.33
C GLY A 519 4.09 -15.68 -15.42
N THR A 520 4.52 -15.64 -16.69
CA THR A 520 3.85 -16.32 -17.81
C THR A 520 4.08 -17.85 -17.81
N GLU A 521 5.28 -18.33 -18.10
CA GLU A 521 5.54 -19.74 -18.47
C GLU A 521 5.80 -20.72 -17.30
N ILE A 522 6.11 -20.26 -16.08
CA ILE A 522 6.51 -21.18 -15.00
C ILE A 522 5.32 -21.92 -14.38
N ASP A 523 5.53 -23.16 -13.95
CA ASP A 523 4.55 -23.91 -13.17
C ASP A 523 4.17 -23.20 -11.85
N THR A 524 2.89 -23.30 -11.46
CA THR A 524 2.40 -22.73 -10.19
C THR A 524 2.99 -23.51 -9.01
N PRO A 525 3.44 -22.86 -7.92
CA PRO A 525 3.93 -23.56 -6.72
C PRO A 525 2.87 -24.51 -6.15
N ARG A 526 3.20 -25.79 -6.01
CA ARG A 526 2.29 -26.87 -5.57
C ARG A 526 3.03 -27.88 -4.70
N LEU A 527 2.32 -28.51 -3.78
CA LEU A 527 2.83 -29.63 -2.99
C LEU A 527 3.19 -30.84 -3.87
N ASP A 528 4.24 -31.56 -3.47
CA ASP A 528 4.64 -32.82 -4.08
C ASP A 528 3.77 -33.96 -3.54
N LYS A 529 2.64 -34.22 -4.21
CA LYS A 529 1.65 -35.26 -3.86
C LYS A 529 2.22 -36.68 -3.77
N ARG A 530 3.44 -36.95 -4.27
CA ARG A 530 4.09 -38.27 -4.17
C ARG A 530 4.71 -38.51 -2.80
N LYS A 531 4.81 -37.47 -1.95
CA LYS A 531 5.33 -37.57 -0.59
C LYS A 531 4.19 -37.53 0.40
N TYR A 532 4.13 -38.55 1.27
CA TYR A 532 3.13 -38.66 2.32
C TYR A 532 3.14 -37.46 3.30
N ASN A 533 4.30 -36.82 3.49
CA ASN A 533 4.35 -35.53 4.17
C ASN A 533 3.91 -34.40 3.23
N ARG A 534 2.84 -33.66 3.56
CA ARG A 534 2.37 -32.46 2.82
C ARG A 534 3.22 -31.23 3.18
N LYS A 535 4.54 -31.49 3.26
CA LYS A 535 5.63 -30.62 3.76
C LYS A 535 6.69 -30.39 2.68
N SER A 536 6.47 -30.83 1.44
CA SER A 536 7.39 -30.71 0.30
C SER A 536 6.68 -30.10 -0.91
N PHE A 537 7.38 -29.28 -1.68
CA PHE A 537 6.87 -28.71 -2.94
C PHE A 537 7.50 -29.40 -4.15
N ASN A 538 6.77 -29.44 -5.27
CA ASN A 538 7.29 -29.90 -6.55
C ASN A 538 8.38 -28.97 -7.08
N THR A 539 9.30 -29.53 -7.86
CA THR A 539 10.20 -28.78 -8.74
C THR A 539 9.38 -27.85 -9.66
N PRO A 540 9.58 -26.52 -9.58
CA PRO A 540 9.08 -25.60 -10.60
C PRO A 540 9.76 -25.87 -11.95
N ARG A 541 9.02 -25.70 -13.03
CA ARG A 541 9.51 -25.83 -14.41
C ARG A 541 9.16 -24.59 -15.20
N PHE A 542 10.15 -24.07 -15.92
CA PHE A 542 9.95 -23.14 -17.05
C PHE A 542 10.12 -23.93 -18.35
N SER A 543 9.45 -23.54 -19.43
CA SER A 543 9.62 -24.23 -20.71
C SER A 543 9.19 -23.40 -21.91
N ILE A 544 9.88 -23.55 -23.03
CA ILE A 544 9.55 -22.93 -24.32
C ILE A 544 9.44 -24.01 -25.41
N ASN A 545 8.83 -23.66 -26.55
CA ASN A 545 8.76 -24.51 -27.73
C ASN A 545 9.45 -23.80 -28.89
N LYS A 546 10.31 -24.51 -29.63
CA LYS A 546 11.05 -24.02 -30.80
C LYS A 546 10.89 -25.00 -31.95
N ALA A 547 10.98 -24.50 -33.19
CA ALA A 547 11.12 -25.36 -34.36
C ALA A 547 12.50 -26.03 -34.36
N GLU A 548 12.56 -27.23 -34.95
CA GLU A 548 13.76 -28.09 -34.98
C GLU A 548 14.99 -27.37 -35.55
N ASN A 549 14.81 -26.54 -36.58
CA ASN A 549 15.87 -25.77 -37.25
C ASN A 549 16.48 -24.62 -36.44
N ILE A 550 15.88 -24.20 -35.32
CA ILE A 550 16.41 -23.15 -34.43
C ILE A 550 16.48 -23.63 -32.96
N LEU A 551 16.69 -24.93 -32.77
CA LEU A 551 16.80 -25.56 -31.47
C LEU A 551 17.96 -24.98 -30.64
N ASN A 552 19.13 -24.79 -31.26
CA ASN A 552 20.36 -24.34 -30.60
C ASN A 552 20.18 -22.96 -29.94
N ASN A 553 19.68 -21.97 -30.68
CA ASN A 553 19.29 -20.67 -30.12
C ASN A 553 18.26 -20.79 -28.98
N GLY A 554 17.36 -21.77 -29.05
CA GLY A 554 16.45 -22.09 -27.97
C GLY A 554 17.12 -22.60 -26.70
N VAL A 555 18.22 -23.34 -26.81
CA VAL A 555 19.04 -23.81 -25.69
C VAL A 555 19.85 -22.65 -25.12
N GLU A 556 20.54 -21.88 -25.97
CA GLU A 556 21.30 -20.67 -25.58
C GLU A 556 20.45 -19.68 -24.77
N PHE A 557 19.22 -19.39 -25.21
CA PHE A 557 18.26 -18.55 -24.48
C PHE A 557 17.94 -19.09 -23.08
N ILE A 558 17.84 -20.41 -22.94
CA ILE A 558 17.55 -21.08 -21.66
C ILE A 558 18.79 -21.08 -20.75
N GLU A 559 20.00 -21.18 -21.31
CA GLU A 559 21.24 -21.06 -20.55
C GLU A 559 21.53 -19.63 -20.11
N ASP A 560 21.26 -18.63 -20.95
CA ASP A 560 21.21 -17.21 -20.55
C ASP A 560 20.24 -16.97 -19.39
N LEU A 561 19.04 -17.57 -19.45
CA LEU A 561 18.04 -17.47 -18.39
C LEU A 561 18.53 -18.12 -17.10
N ALA A 562 19.15 -19.30 -17.18
CA ALA A 562 19.79 -19.98 -16.04
C ALA A 562 20.95 -19.14 -15.45
N ASN A 563 21.75 -18.49 -16.30
CA ASN A 563 22.84 -17.61 -15.88
C ASN A 563 22.32 -16.34 -15.18
N LEU A 564 21.24 -15.72 -15.66
CA LEU A 564 20.55 -14.64 -14.94
C LEU A 564 20.01 -15.09 -13.58
N LEU A 565 19.37 -16.25 -13.52
CA LEU A 565 18.81 -16.83 -12.30
C LEU A 565 19.90 -17.13 -11.26
N ARG A 566 21.05 -17.67 -11.68
CA ARG A 566 22.21 -17.91 -10.81
C ARG A 566 22.67 -16.63 -10.10
N GLY A 567 22.56 -15.47 -10.76
CA GLY A 567 22.83 -14.16 -10.17
C GLY A 567 21.98 -13.81 -8.93
N PHE A 568 20.81 -14.42 -8.75
CA PHE A 568 19.95 -14.25 -7.56
C PHE A 568 20.15 -15.34 -6.50
N GLY A 569 21.08 -16.27 -6.74
CA GLY A 569 21.25 -17.49 -5.95
C GLY A 569 20.22 -18.57 -6.31
N ILE A 570 19.73 -18.58 -7.56
CA ILE A 570 18.76 -19.58 -8.03
C ILE A 570 19.47 -20.62 -8.92
N GLU A 571 19.47 -21.86 -8.44
CA GLU A 571 19.95 -23.06 -9.12
C GLU A 571 18.87 -23.67 -10.02
N THR A 572 19.29 -24.07 -11.22
CA THR A 572 18.50 -24.86 -12.17
C THR A 572 19.28 -26.11 -12.59
N LEU A 573 18.57 -27.15 -13.03
CA LEU A 573 19.15 -28.32 -13.68
C LEU A 573 19.54 -27.98 -15.13
N ARG A 574 20.30 -28.86 -15.78
CA ARG A 574 20.62 -28.74 -17.21
C ARG A 574 19.33 -28.73 -18.05
N PRO A 575 19.28 -28.00 -19.18
CA PRO A 575 18.11 -27.99 -20.06
C PRO A 575 17.79 -29.40 -20.55
N ARG A 576 16.51 -29.79 -20.50
CA ARG A 576 16.04 -31.10 -20.94
C ARG A 576 15.08 -30.94 -22.11
N LEU A 577 15.42 -31.57 -23.23
CA LEU A 577 14.54 -31.65 -24.39
C LEU A 577 13.40 -32.66 -24.15
N VAL A 578 12.25 -32.38 -24.75
CA VAL A 578 11.10 -33.30 -24.83
C VAL A 578 10.84 -33.54 -26.32
N PRO A 579 10.61 -34.81 -26.76
CA PRO A 579 10.42 -35.17 -28.16
C PRO A 579 9.38 -34.31 -28.89
N TYR A 580 9.56 -34.19 -30.21
CA TYR A 580 8.81 -33.24 -31.02
C TYR A 580 7.30 -33.50 -31.04
N THR A 581 6.55 -32.43 -31.33
CA THR A 581 5.16 -32.50 -31.78
C THR A 581 5.05 -31.91 -33.17
N THR A 582 4.43 -32.62 -34.11
CA THR A 582 4.16 -32.14 -35.47
C THR A 582 2.90 -31.30 -35.48
N ARG A 583 3.02 -30.05 -35.92
CA ARG A 583 1.92 -29.08 -35.99
C ARG A 583 1.16 -29.18 -37.33
N LYS A 584 0.02 -28.50 -37.42
CA LYS A 584 -0.83 -28.47 -38.65
C LYS A 584 -0.11 -27.92 -39.89
N ASP A 585 0.97 -27.16 -39.71
CA ASP A 585 1.82 -26.58 -40.75
C ASP A 585 3.05 -27.45 -41.07
N GLY A 586 3.01 -28.76 -40.79
CA GLY A 586 4.09 -29.73 -41.03
C GLY A 586 5.29 -29.59 -40.08
N ASN A 587 5.56 -28.37 -39.59
CA ASN A 587 6.64 -28.04 -38.69
C ASN A 587 6.64 -28.90 -37.41
N LYS A 588 7.74 -29.62 -37.18
CA LYS A 588 8.08 -30.21 -35.88
C LYS A 588 8.48 -29.11 -34.91
N THR A 589 7.92 -29.15 -33.70
CA THR A 589 8.38 -28.30 -32.60
C THR A 589 8.85 -29.13 -31.41
N ILE A 590 10.06 -28.85 -30.95
CA ILE A 590 10.71 -29.46 -29.79
C ILE A 590 10.47 -28.56 -28.57
N LYS A 591 10.22 -29.18 -27.41
CA LYS A 591 9.97 -28.46 -26.17
C LYS A 591 11.20 -28.51 -25.25
N ILE A 592 11.74 -27.35 -24.91
CA ILE A 592 12.90 -27.20 -24.04
C ILE A 592 12.40 -26.92 -22.62
N CYS A 593 12.81 -27.72 -21.65
CA CYS A 593 12.42 -27.59 -20.24
C CYS A 593 13.61 -27.18 -19.37
N LEU A 594 13.43 -26.13 -18.56
CA LEU A 594 14.33 -25.73 -17.49
C LEU A 594 13.68 -26.09 -16.14
N ASP A 595 14.17 -27.17 -15.53
CA ASP A 595 13.73 -27.67 -14.23
C ASP A 595 14.54 -27.00 -13.09
N PHE A 596 13.88 -26.47 -12.08
CA PHE A 596 14.54 -25.74 -10.98
C PHE A 596 14.99 -26.69 -9.84
N SER A 597 16.06 -26.34 -9.13
CA SER A 597 16.48 -27.07 -7.91
C SER A 597 15.38 -27.03 -6.85
N ASN A 598 15.04 -28.17 -6.24
CA ASN A 598 14.01 -28.25 -5.20
C ASN A 598 14.54 -28.11 -3.77
N ARG A 599 15.82 -27.72 -3.62
CA ARG A 599 16.42 -27.32 -2.34
C ARG A 599 15.65 -26.14 -1.75
N PHE A 600 15.52 -26.10 -0.41
CA PHE A 600 14.64 -25.12 0.22
C PHE A 600 15.18 -23.67 0.09
N GLU A 601 16.51 -23.51 0.08
CA GLU A 601 17.21 -22.24 -0.16
C GLU A 601 16.96 -21.71 -1.59
N ASN A 602 16.81 -22.62 -2.55
CA ASN A 602 16.51 -22.27 -3.94
C ASN A 602 15.07 -21.76 -4.09
N LEU A 603 14.12 -22.49 -3.50
CA LEU A 603 12.71 -22.11 -3.51
C LEU A 603 12.46 -20.82 -2.71
N LEU A 604 13.20 -20.59 -1.61
CA LEU A 604 13.22 -19.31 -0.91
C LEU A 604 13.67 -18.17 -1.81
N SER A 605 14.80 -18.32 -2.52
CA SER A 605 15.31 -17.28 -3.42
C SER A 605 14.37 -17.02 -4.60
N LEU A 606 13.78 -18.08 -5.17
CA LEU A 606 12.81 -17.98 -6.28
C LEU A 606 11.53 -17.23 -5.87
N PHE A 607 10.89 -17.63 -4.77
CA PHE A 607 9.59 -17.07 -4.38
C PHE A 607 9.70 -15.78 -3.55
N GLY A 608 10.80 -15.57 -2.83
CA GLY A 608 11.07 -14.36 -2.05
C GLY A 608 11.59 -13.19 -2.89
N LYS A 609 12.64 -13.41 -3.69
CA LYS A 609 13.37 -12.33 -4.40
C LYS A 609 12.77 -12.02 -5.76
N ILE A 610 12.50 -13.05 -6.56
CA ILE A 610 11.92 -12.90 -7.90
C ILE A 610 10.40 -12.81 -7.80
N GLY A 611 9.75 -13.81 -7.20
CA GLY A 611 8.28 -13.90 -7.20
C GLY A 611 7.74 -13.84 -8.64
N PHE A 612 6.52 -13.33 -8.82
CA PHE A 612 5.89 -13.20 -10.13
C PHE A 612 5.24 -11.83 -10.35
N ARG A 613 5.16 -11.40 -11.62
CA ARG A 613 4.44 -10.20 -12.09
C ARG A 613 3.41 -10.61 -13.15
N TYR A 614 2.31 -9.86 -13.29
CA TYR A 614 1.22 -10.14 -14.23
C TYR A 614 0.66 -11.59 -14.10
N ALA A 615 0.65 -12.12 -12.87
CA ALA A 615 0.27 -13.49 -12.56
C ALA A 615 -0.24 -13.61 -11.11
N LYS A 616 -1.23 -12.80 -10.73
CA LYS A 616 -1.64 -12.54 -9.32
C LYS A 616 -1.89 -13.83 -8.52
N LYS A 617 -2.51 -14.85 -9.13
CA LYS A 617 -2.77 -16.15 -8.48
C LYS A 617 -1.50 -17.00 -8.27
N LYS A 618 -0.48 -16.91 -9.14
CA LYS A 618 0.83 -17.54 -8.91
C LYS A 618 1.59 -16.80 -7.80
N GLU A 619 1.59 -15.47 -7.84
CA GLU A 619 2.31 -14.61 -6.90
C GLU A 619 1.79 -14.76 -5.45
N ILE A 620 0.47 -14.75 -5.25
CA ILE A 620 -0.12 -14.99 -3.93
C ILE A 620 0.31 -16.36 -3.37
N GLN A 621 0.29 -17.40 -4.21
CA GLN A 621 0.74 -18.73 -3.82
C GLN A 621 2.24 -18.77 -3.50
N ALA A 622 3.07 -18.05 -4.25
CA ALA A 622 4.51 -17.95 -4.02
C ALA A 622 4.83 -17.39 -2.62
N ARG A 623 4.13 -16.32 -2.19
CA ARG A 623 4.32 -15.70 -0.86
C ARG A 623 3.94 -16.64 0.29
N TYR A 624 2.85 -17.39 0.15
CA TYR A 624 2.46 -18.39 1.15
C TYR A 624 3.48 -19.53 1.25
N VAL A 625 4.00 -20.01 0.11
CA VAL A 625 5.08 -21.00 0.08
C VAL A 625 6.38 -20.44 0.66
N TYR A 626 6.72 -19.18 0.36
CA TYR A 626 7.90 -18.49 0.87
C TYR A 626 7.92 -18.37 2.40
N GLU A 627 6.84 -17.89 3.03
CA GLU A 627 6.79 -17.78 4.50
C GLU A 627 6.87 -19.16 5.19
N TYR A 628 6.15 -20.16 4.65
CA TYR A 628 6.19 -21.52 5.18
C TYR A 628 7.58 -22.16 5.03
N LEU A 629 8.33 -21.83 3.98
CA LEU A 629 9.74 -22.19 3.84
C LEU A 629 10.66 -21.40 4.79
N LEU A 630 10.37 -20.13 5.08
CA LEU A 630 11.11 -19.36 6.10
C LEU A 630 10.92 -19.98 7.49
N MET A 631 9.69 -20.36 7.85
CA MET A 631 9.40 -21.04 9.12
C MET A 631 10.13 -22.39 9.22
N LYS A 632 10.23 -23.15 8.10
CA LYS A 632 11.06 -24.37 8.05
C LYS A 632 12.54 -24.09 8.20
N LYS A 633 13.07 -23.08 7.50
CA LYS A 633 14.47 -22.66 7.62
C LYS A 633 14.79 -22.30 9.06
N TYR A 634 13.98 -21.46 9.69
CA TYR A 634 14.18 -21.07 11.09
C TYR A 634 14.17 -22.28 12.04
N VAL A 635 13.23 -23.22 11.89
CA VAL A 635 13.22 -24.45 12.69
C VAL A 635 14.46 -25.32 12.45
N VAL A 636 14.85 -25.55 11.19
CA VAL A 636 16.04 -26.36 10.86
C VAL A 636 17.32 -25.73 11.38
N ASP A 637 17.51 -24.42 11.20
CA ASP A 637 18.69 -23.69 11.67
C ASP A 637 18.74 -23.65 13.21
N THR A 638 17.59 -23.51 13.87
CA THR A 638 17.46 -23.57 15.34
C THR A 638 17.79 -24.96 15.89
N ARG A 639 17.38 -26.04 15.20
CA ARG A 639 17.78 -27.42 15.55
C ARG A 639 19.25 -27.69 15.27
N LYS A 640 19.80 -27.16 14.18
CA LYS A 640 21.24 -27.20 13.85
C LYS A 640 22.09 -26.50 14.92
N GLY A 641 21.64 -25.35 15.43
CA GLY A 641 22.27 -24.67 16.56
C GLY A 641 22.27 -25.53 17.83
N ALA A 642 21.12 -26.10 18.20
CA ALA A 642 21.02 -27.03 19.32
C ALA A 642 21.95 -28.25 19.16
N TYR A 643 22.02 -28.86 17.98
CA TYR A 643 22.93 -29.99 17.72
C TYR A 643 24.41 -29.63 17.94
N LYS A 644 24.85 -28.45 17.45
CA LYS A 644 26.23 -27.98 17.70
C LYS A 644 26.51 -27.81 19.20
N ASN A 645 25.56 -27.25 19.94
CA ASN A 645 25.67 -27.13 21.40
C ASN A 645 25.65 -28.50 22.10
N ALA A 646 24.85 -29.45 21.61
CA ALA A 646 24.77 -30.80 22.16
C ALA A 646 26.09 -31.58 21.98
N LEU A 647 26.74 -31.47 20.82
CA LEU A 647 28.07 -32.05 20.59
C LEU A 647 29.11 -31.43 21.53
N ARG A 648 29.14 -30.09 21.66
CA ARG A 648 30.08 -29.41 22.58
C ARG A 648 29.90 -29.89 24.02
N LEU A 649 28.67 -29.87 24.53
CA LEU A 649 28.36 -30.30 25.90
C LEU A 649 28.63 -31.81 26.12
N LYS A 650 28.51 -32.66 25.08
CA LYS A 650 28.92 -34.07 25.16
C LYS A 650 30.43 -34.23 25.25
N ASN A 651 31.19 -33.43 24.51
CA ASN A 651 32.66 -33.43 24.59
C ASN A 651 33.15 -32.88 25.94
N GLU A 652 32.36 -32.03 26.60
CA GLU A 652 32.52 -31.60 28.00
C GLU A 652 32.08 -32.68 29.03
N GLY A 653 31.79 -33.91 28.59
CA GLY A 653 31.52 -35.06 29.45
C GLY A 653 30.07 -35.22 29.94
N LEU A 654 29.14 -34.35 29.54
CA LEU A 654 27.76 -34.40 30.06
C LEU A 654 26.94 -35.56 29.48
N THR A 655 26.08 -36.15 30.31
CA THR A 655 25.09 -37.15 29.88
C THR A 655 24.00 -36.53 29.00
N PRO A 656 23.36 -37.29 28.09
CA PRO A 656 22.28 -36.77 27.24
C PRO A 656 21.12 -36.09 27.99
N MET A 657 20.80 -36.51 29.21
CA MET A 657 19.77 -35.87 30.04
C MET A 657 20.22 -34.52 30.59
N GLN A 658 21.47 -34.40 31.07
CA GLN A 658 22.05 -33.11 31.49
C GLN A 658 22.15 -32.14 30.30
N ILE A 659 22.54 -32.64 29.12
CA ILE A 659 22.58 -31.83 27.89
C ILE A 659 21.17 -31.37 27.49
N PHE A 660 20.17 -32.25 27.50
CA PHE A 660 18.79 -31.89 27.20
C PHE A 660 18.25 -30.80 28.14
N ARG A 661 18.52 -30.92 29.46
CA ARG A 661 18.16 -29.89 30.45
C ARG A 661 18.89 -28.55 30.24
N LYS A 662 20.06 -28.53 29.59
CA LYS A 662 20.80 -27.31 29.22
C LYS A 662 20.42 -26.74 27.85
N ILE A 663 19.70 -27.48 27.00
CA ILE A 663 19.30 -27.03 25.67
C ILE A 663 17.83 -26.57 25.70
N ASP A 664 17.65 -25.31 26.06
CA ASP A 664 16.37 -24.61 25.89
C ASP A 664 16.05 -24.45 24.40
N ASN A 665 15.27 -25.38 23.85
CA ASN A 665 14.91 -25.38 22.44
C ASN A 665 13.58 -26.12 22.18
N ARG A 666 12.50 -25.35 21.98
CA ARG A 666 11.14 -25.87 21.71
C ARG A 666 11.00 -26.80 20.49
N PHE A 667 12.01 -26.93 19.64
CA PHE A 667 12.02 -27.78 18.45
C PHE A 667 12.91 -29.03 18.57
N VAL A 668 13.41 -29.35 19.77
CA VAL A 668 14.20 -30.55 20.07
C VAL A 668 13.52 -31.31 21.20
N LYS A 669 13.10 -32.56 20.95
CA LYS A 669 12.62 -33.46 22.01
C LYS A 669 13.77 -34.35 22.47
N TYR A 670 13.69 -34.90 23.69
CA TYR A 670 14.76 -35.74 24.25
C TYR A 670 15.19 -36.86 23.29
N LYS A 671 14.22 -37.51 22.60
CA LYS A 671 14.50 -38.54 21.59
C LYS A 671 15.36 -38.07 20.42
N ASP A 672 15.21 -36.82 19.98
CA ASP A 672 16.03 -36.27 18.89
C ASP A 672 17.48 -36.12 19.33
N LEU A 673 17.68 -35.59 20.55
CA LEU A 673 19.01 -35.39 21.14
C LEU A 673 19.69 -36.72 21.47
N ALA A 674 18.97 -37.68 22.05
CA ALA A 674 19.49 -39.02 22.30
C ALA A 674 19.87 -39.72 20.98
N MET A 675 19.06 -39.59 19.93
CA MET A 675 19.36 -40.09 18.59
C MET A 675 20.61 -39.42 17.99
N TRP A 676 20.77 -38.10 18.14
CA TRP A 676 21.93 -37.34 17.66
C TRP A 676 23.24 -37.68 18.39
N LEU A 677 23.18 -37.96 19.70
CA LEU A 677 24.36 -38.22 20.53
C LEU A 677 24.72 -39.72 20.64
N SER A 678 23.86 -40.61 20.15
CA SER A 678 24.04 -42.07 20.21
C SER A 678 25.31 -42.54 19.47
N PRO A 679 26.20 -43.32 20.11
CA PRO A 679 27.36 -43.93 19.45
C PRO A 679 27.01 -44.81 18.23
N LYS A 680 25.79 -45.38 18.19
CA LYS A 680 25.29 -46.18 17.06
C LYS A 680 24.92 -45.34 15.83
N ASN A 681 24.77 -44.02 15.97
CA ASN A 681 24.27 -43.11 14.93
C ASN A 681 25.34 -42.17 14.35
N ARG A 682 26.59 -42.63 14.17
CA ARG A 682 27.71 -41.85 13.60
C ARG A 682 27.39 -41.16 12.25
N ASN A 683 26.37 -41.64 11.52
CA ASN A 683 25.97 -41.12 10.21
C ASN A 683 24.97 -39.94 10.21
N ILE A 684 24.52 -39.42 11.37
CA ILE A 684 23.69 -38.19 11.40
C ILE A 684 24.58 -36.96 11.22
N LYS A 685 25.03 -36.73 9.97
CA LYS A 685 25.80 -35.54 9.58
C LYS A 685 24.97 -34.28 9.83
N PHE A 686 25.62 -33.17 10.22
CA PHE A 686 24.99 -31.86 10.53
C PHE A 686 24.00 -31.37 9.45
N ASN A 687 24.27 -31.68 8.17
CA ASN A 687 23.42 -31.30 7.04
C ASN A 687 22.10 -32.11 6.97
N ASN A 688 22.01 -33.26 7.63
CA ASN A 688 20.85 -34.16 7.62
C ASN A 688 19.80 -33.82 8.70
N ILE A 689 19.97 -32.73 9.45
CA ILE A 689 19.02 -32.26 10.47
C ILE A 689 17.77 -31.68 9.76
N LYS A 690 16.61 -32.30 10.03
CA LYS A 690 15.31 -32.01 9.40
C LYS A 690 14.36 -31.28 10.37
N ILE A 691 13.20 -30.85 9.88
CA ILE A 691 12.07 -30.42 10.72
C ILE A 691 11.57 -31.55 11.64
N PRO A 692 10.93 -31.25 12.78
CA PRO A 692 10.23 -32.25 13.59
C PRO A 692 9.07 -32.91 12.84
N ASN A 693 8.68 -34.13 13.26
CA ASN A 693 7.56 -34.85 12.63
C ASN A 693 6.22 -34.10 12.81
N ASP A 694 6.06 -33.42 13.94
CA ASP A 694 4.92 -32.58 14.34
C ASP A 694 4.99 -31.13 13.83
N PHE A 695 5.93 -30.80 12.94
CA PHE A 695 5.88 -29.55 12.17
C PHE A 695 4.63 -29.58 11.25
N PRO A 696 3.80 -28.51 11.17
CA PRO A 696 2.50 -28.56 10.50
C PRO A 696 2.56 -28.78 8.98
N ASP A 697 1.53 -29.44 8.43
CA ASP A 697 1.34 -29.56 6.98
C ASP A 697 0.93 -28.21 6.37
N PHE A 698 1.26 -27.98 5.09
CA PHE A 698 1.06 -26.69 4.45
C PHE A 698 -0.41 -26.29 4.31
N ASP A 699 -1.25 -27.25 3.91
CA ASP A 699 -2.67 -27.05 3.65
C ASP A 699 -3.46 -26.76 4.95
N GLU A 700 -2.94 -27.17 6.11
CA GLU A 700 -3.48 -26.86 7.43
C GLU A 700 -2.97 -25.49 7.90
N TRP A 701 -1.65 -25.30 7.88
CA TRP A 701 -0.99 -24.06 8.32
C TRP A 701 -1.53 -22.82 7.61
N ILE A 702 -1.79 -22.91 6.30
CA ILE A 702 -2.24 -21.77 5.50
C ILE A 702 -3.63 -21.26 5.95
N ILE A 703 -4.50 -22.11 6.50
CA ILE A 703 -5.85 -21.74 6.92
C ILE A 703 -5.78 -20.74 8.09
N ASP A 704 -5.05 -21.06 9.16
CA ASP A 704 -4.87 -20.16 10.29
C ASP A 704 -3.89 -19.02 9.99
N ALA A 705 -2.81 -19.28 9.23
CA ALA A 705 -1.85 -18.23 8.85
C ALA A 705 -2.50 -17.13 8.00
N THR A 706 -3.50 -17.43 7.17
CA THR A 706 -4.20 -16.44 6.32
C THR A 706 -5.55 -15.99 6.89
N LYS A 707 -5.95 -16.45 8.08
CA LYS A 707 -7.30 -16.27 8.64
C LYS A 707 -7.77 -14.81 8.66
N GLY A 708 -8.68 -14.48 7.74
CA GLY A 708 -9.22 -13.13 7.59
C GLY A 708 -8.34 -12.13 6.80
N LEU A 709 -7.17 -12.54 6.33
CA LEU A 709 -6.28 -11.81 5.41
C LEU A 709 -6.51 -12.25 3.94
N LYS A 710 -5.93 -11.54 2.98
CA LYS A 710 -5.91 -11.85 1.53
C LYS A 710 -4.63 -11.31 0.88
N ASP A 711 -4.51 -11.44 -0.45
CA ASP A 711 -3.41 -10.88 -1.28
C ASP A 711 -1.97 -11.26 -0.85
N GLY A 712 -1.82 -12.43 -0.20
CA GLY A 712 -0.52 -12.97 0.21
C GLY A 712 -0.07 -12.58 1.63
N LEU A 713 -0.84 -11.80 2.39
CA LEU A 713 -0.51 -11.51 3.80
C LEU A 713 -0.75 -12.74 4.69
N VAL A 714 0.02 -12.82 5.78
CA VAL A 714 -0.04 -13.90 6.80
C VAL A 714 0.12 -13.36 8.23
N TRP A 715 -0.27 -14.16 9.23
CA TRP A 715 -0.17 -13.87 10.66
C TRP A 715 1.05 -14.53 11.32
N GLU A 716 2.03 -13.74 11.76
CA GLU A 716 3.10 -14.20 12.66
C GLU A 716 2.76 -13.90 14.13
N THR A 717 3.29 -14.70 15.06
CA THR A 717 3.09 -14.55 16.51
C THR A 717 4.19 -13.71 17.11
N VAL A 718 3.87 -12.79 18.02
CA VAL A 718 4.84 -11.99 18.77
C VAL A 718 5.52 -12.86 19.84
N ASP A 719 6.83 -13.07 19.66
CA ASP A 719 7.69 -13.87 20.54
C ASP A 719 8.29 -13.03 21.67
N SER A 720 8.79 -11.83 21.35
CA SER A 720 9.39 -10.94 22.34
C SER A 720 9.24 -9.47 21.97
N ILE A 721 9.07 -8.63 23.00
CA ILE A 721 9.08 -7.18 22.92
C ILE A 721 10.14 -6.69 23.91
N ARG A 722 11.19 -6.03 23.41
CA ARG A 722 12.36 -5.60 24.21
C ARG A 722 12.59 -4.10 24.02
N GLU A 723 12.92 -3.36 25.08
CA GLU A 723 13.16 -1.91 24.95
C GLU A 723 14.42 -1.67 24.10
N ALA A 724 14.25 -0.91 23.01
CA ALA A 724 15.27 -0.70 21.99
C ALA A 724 15.69 0.77 21.94
N LYS A 725 17.00 1.03 21.80
CA LYS A 725 17.60 2.36 21.94
C LYS A 725 17.98 2.99 20.58
N VAL A 726 17.03 3.16 19.66
CA VAL A 726 17.33 3.78 18.34
C VAL A 726 17.50 5.31 18.43
N PRO A 727 18.46 5.91 17.67
CA PRO A 727 18.79 7.35 17.70
C PRO A 727 18.01 8.22 16.70
N PHE A 728 17.05 7.62 15.98
CA PHE A 728 16.11 8.26 15.05
C PHE A 728 14.79 7.49 15.09
N VAL A 729 13.67 8.16 14.81
CA VAL A 729 12.48 7.51 14.22
C VAL A 729 11.91 8.36 13.10
N TYR A 730 11.23 7.70 12.20
CA TYR A 730 10.70 8.18 10.93
C TYR A 730 9.27 7.67 10.76
N ASP A 731 8.53 8.32 9.89
CA ASP A 731 7.20 7.90 9.48
C ASP A 731 6.82 8.55 8.14
N LEU A 732 5.82 8.01 7.46
CA LEU A 732 5.31 8.53 6.19
C LEU A 732 3.78 8.47 6.14
N THR A 733 3.16 9.44 5.47
CA THR A 733 1.71 9.45 5.21
C THR A 733 1.44 9.17 3.75
N THR A 734 0.67 8.13 3.45
CA THR A 734 0.32 7.77 2.08
C THR A 734 -0.79 8.67 1.52
N LYS A 735 -0.78 8.91 0.21
CA LYS A 735 -1.81 9.69 -0.49
C LYS A 735 -3.15 8.97 -0.54
N ASN A 736 -3.16 7.63 -0.53
CA ASN A 736 -4.37 6.83 -0.56
C ASN A 736 -5.11 6.79 0.80
N SER A 737 -6.37 6.37 0.78
CA SER A 737 -7.23 6.35 1.98
C SER A 737 -6.85 5.30 3.03
N ALA A 738 -5.93 4.37 2.73
CA ALA A 738 -5.51 3.33 3.66
C ALA A 738 -4.67 3.90 4.81
N HIS A 739 -3.82 4.91 4.55
CA HIS A 739 -2.83 5.44 5.51
C HIS A 739 -1.89 4.36 6.09
N THR A 740 -1.75 3.22 5.40
CA THR A 740 -0.90 2.10 5.78
C THR A 740 0.31 1.96 4.87
N PHE A 741 1.38 1.35 5.38
CA PHE A 741 2.52 0.88 4.59
C PHE A 741 3.15 -0.36 5.22
N PHE A 742 4.03 -1.06 4.50
CA PHE A 742 4.77 -2.20 5.04
C PHE A 742 6.18 -1.81 5.48
N ALA A 743 6.55 -2.23 6.69
CA ALA A 743 7.76 -1.85 7.41
C ALA A 743 8.46 -3.12 7.93
N ASN A 744 9.61 -3.51 7.36
CA ASN A 744 10.22 -4.85 7.48
C ASN A 744 9.26 -6.01 7.14
N GLY A 745 8.20 -5.73 6.39
CA GLY A 745 7.11 -6.66 6.07
C GLY A 745 5.89 -6.55 6.99
N PHE A 746 5.99 -5.94 8.18
CA PHE A 746 4.82 -5.71 9.06
C PHE A 746 3.92 -4.59 8.52
N LEU A 747 2.60 -4.72 8.67
CA LEU A 747 1.64 -3.68 8.27
C LEU A 747 1.44 -2.62 9.36
N VAL A 748 1.64 -1.34 9.03
CA VAL A 748 1.70 -0.20 9.99
C VAL A 748 1.06 1.11 9.49
N ALA A 749 0.95 2.17 10.34
CA ALA A 749 0.37 3.51 10.03
C ALA A 749 1.00 4.72 10.81
N ASN A 750 0.51 5.96 10.61
CA ASN A 750 1.28 7.24 10.72
C ASN A 750 1.24 8.10 12.05
N SER A 751 1.90 9.30 12.08
CA SER A 751 2.51 9.97 13.28
C SER A 751 2.28 11.49 13.61
N GLY A 752 2.62 11.97 14.86
CA GLY A 752 2.78 13.40 15.29
C GLY A 752 2.59 13.77 16.82
N ARG A 753 3.46 14.64 17.44
CA ARG A 753 3.53 14.95 18.93
C ARG A 753 4.05 16.37 19.41
N GLU A 754 4.12 16.63 20.74
CA GLU A 754 4.60 17.85 21.49
C GLU A 754 5.49 17.51 22.73
N ASP A 755 6.22 18.48 23.30
CA ASP A 755 7.02 18.43 24.56
C ASP A 755 6.15 18.56 25.84
N ILE A 756 6.50 17.82 26.90
CA ILE A 756 5.70 17.67 28.13
C ILE A 756 6.04 18.74 29.21
N ASP A 757 7.26 19.27 29.24
CA ASP A 757 7.77 20.06 30.38
C ASP A 757 7.77 21.57 30.16
N ALA A 758 7.43 22.01 28.95
CA ALA A 758 7.09 23.42 28.70
C ALA A 758 5.60 23.67 28.99
N ARG A 759 5.24 24.88 29.45
CA ARG A 759 3.88 25.39 29.18
C ARG A 759 3.86 25.87 27.74
N ASN A 760 2.70 25.74 27.09
CA ASN A 760 2.45 26.35 25.81
C ASN A 760 1.46 27.50 26.02
N LEU A 761 1.98 28.69 26.31
CA LEU A 761 1.22 29.93 26.50
C LEU A 761 1.01 30.67 25.15
N GLY A 762 1.83 30.35 24.15
CA GLY A 762 1.49 30.60 22.74
C GLY A 762 0.30 29.74 22.32
N TRP A 763 -0.50 30.24 21.37
CA TRP A 763 -1.67 29.52 20.87
C TRP A 763 -1.25 28.50 19.82
N ARG A 764 -1.38 27.20 20.12
CA ARG A 764 -0.90 26.10 19.25
C ARG A 764 -2.05 25.47 18.47
N PRO A 765 -1.98 25.41 17.14
CA PRO A 765 -3.04 24.81 16.35
C PRO A 765 -3.15 23.30 16.64
N PHE A 766 -4.38 22.80 16.63
CA PHE A 766 -4.71 21.37 16.66
C PHE A 766 -5.90 21.11 15.74
N VAL A 767 -6.00 19.86 15.25
CA VAL A 767 -7.26 19.29 14.78
C VAL A 767 -7.52 18.04 15.63
N ILE A 768 -8.75 17.88 16.11
CA ILE A 768 -9.23 16.69 16.78
C ILE A 768 -10.38 16.09 15.96
N GLU A 769 -10.37 14.76 15.82
CA GLU A 769 -11.42 14.00 15.16
C GLU A 769 -12.43 13.47 16.17
N ALA A 770 -13.73 13.68 15.90
CA ALA A 770 -14.83 12.99 16.55
C ALA A 770 -15.37 11.91 15.60
N ILE A 771 -15.19 10.65 15.99
CA ILE A 771 -15.50 9.48 15.15
C ILE A 771 -16.96 9.08 15.32
N LYS A 772 -17.69 8.99 14.19
CA LYS A 772 -19.14 8.69 14.10
C LYS A 772 -20.00 9.57 15.03
N PRO A 773 -20.09 10.88 14.78
CA PRO A 773 -20.95 11.79 15.53
C PRO A 773 -22.43 11.46 15.30
N LEU A 774 -23.21 11.47 16.38
CA LEU A 774 -24.67 11.40 16.34
C LEU A 774 -25.28 12.80 16.16
N LYS A 775 -24.65 13.83 16.76
CA LYS A 775 -25.03 15.24 16.67
C LYS A 775 -23.96 16.05 15.95
N ARG A 776 -24.38 17.01 15.12
CA ARG A 776 -23.56 17.89 14.27
C ARG A 776 -23.77 19.38 14.55
N LYS A 777 -24.95 19.83 15.00
CA LYS A 777 -25.22 21.21 15.40
C LYS A 777 -24.70 21.45 16.82
N ILE A 778 -23.37 21.58 16.90
CA ILE A 778 -22.62 21.69 18.15
C ILE A 778 -22.28 23.15 18.43
N ASP A 779 -22.63 23.63 19.62
CA ASP A 779 -22.21 24.94 20.09
C ASP A 779 -20.71 24.92 20.50
N LEU A 780 -19.86 25.31 19.55
CA LEU A 780 -18.43 25.47 19.77
C LEU A 780 -18.09 26.61 20.76
N LYS A 781 -18.97 27.60 20.96
CA LYS A 781 -18.76 28.63 22.00
C LYS A 781 -18.98 28.04 23.40
N LYS A 782 -19.98 27.15 23.58
CA LYS A 782 -20.20 26.39 24.82
C LYS A 782 -19.08 25.37 25.09
N MET A 783 -18.63 24.64 24.06
CA MET A 783 -17.44 23.77 24.15
C MET A 783 -16.20 24.56 24.57
N GLN A 784 -15.96 25.73 23.96
CA GLN A 784 -14.86 26.63 24.32
C GLN A 784 -14.97 27.12 25.76
N LYS A 785 -16.17 27.54 26.21
CA LYS A 785 -16.42 27.95 27.61
C LYS A 785 -16.17 26.81 28.61
N GLU A 786 -16.59 25.58 28.30
CA GLU A 786 -16.38 24.40 29.17
C GLU A 786 -14.90 24.05 29.28
N ILE A 787 -14.18 23.91 28.16
CA ILE A 787 -12.74 23.61 28.14
C ILE A 787 -11.95 24.73 28.83
N ASN A 788 -12.32 26.00 28.65
CA ASN A 788 -11.62 27.15 29.24
C ASN A 788 -11.74 27.25 30.77
N ARG A 789 -12.57 26.43 31.43
CA ARG A 789 -12.55 26.28 32.90
C ARG A 789 -11.41 25.37 33.40
N SER A 790 -10.69 24.69 32.49
CA SER A 790 -9.64 23.73 32.82
C SER A 790 -8.22 24.34 32.82
N LYS A 791 -7.20 23.49 33.04
CA LYS A 791 -5.76 23.79 32.92
C LYS A 791 -5.29 23.95 31.46
N VAL A 792 -6.20 23.82 30.50
CA VAL A 792 -6.03 24.11 29.06
C VAL A 792 -7.01 25.21 28.68
N LYS A 793 -6.58 26.18 27.88
CA LYS A 793 -7.49 27.10 27.19
C LYS A 793 -7.53 26.73 25.71
N VAL A 794 -8.67 26.89 25.06
CA VAL A 794 -8.84 26.81 23.61
C VAL A 794 -9.51 28.06 23.06
N ARG A 795 -9.20 28.39 21.81
CA ARG A 795 -9.86 29.45 21.03
C ARG A 795 -9.95 29.09 19.56
N LYS A 796 -10.65 29.93 18.78
CA LYS A 796 -10.89 29.74 17.33
C LYS A 796 -11.41 28.33 16.99
N LEU A 797 -12.24 27.75 17.86
CA LEU A 797 -12.87 26.46 17.57
C LEU A 797 -13.75 26.61 16.32
N LYS A 798 -13.45 25.82 15.28
CA LYS A 798 -14.23 25.76 14.04
C LYS A 798 -14.21 24.36 13.45
N PHE A 799 -15.24 24.01 12.69
CA PHE A 799 -15.22 22.80 11.87
C PHE A 799 -14.27 22.99 10.69
N VAL A 800 -13.61 21.90 10.30
CA VAL A 800 -12.70 21.85 9.15
C VAL A 800 -12.87 20.55 8.36
N ASP A 801 -12.26 20.54 7.18
CA ASP A 801 -12.03 19.33 6.38
C ASP A 801 -10.88 18.47 6.95
N LYS A 802 -10.67 17.30 6.34
CA LYS A 802 -9.53 16.41 6.64
C LYS A 802 -8.20 17.01 6.14
N ASP A 803 -8.22 17.81 5.07
CA ASP A 803 -7.02 18.40 4.47
C ASP A 803 -6.36 19.46 5.36
N SER A 804 -7.12 20.07 6.27
CA SER A 804 -6.60 20.94 7.34
C SER A 804 -5.68 20.20 8.30
N ILE A 805 -5.79 18.86 8.43
CA ILE A 805 -4.80 18.04 9.15
C ILE A 805 -3.47 18.04 8.39
N ARG A 806 -3.49 17.92 7.06
CA ARG A 806 -2.27 17.94 6.23
C ARG A 806 -1.57 19.29 6.35
N LYS A 807 -2.31 20.39 6.16
CA LYS A 807 -1.81 21.77 6.33
C LYS A 807 -1.14 21.97 7.70
N LEU A 808 -1.77 21.48 8.77
CA LEU A 808 -1.26 21.57 10.15
C LEU A 808 -0.02 20.70 10.40
N LYS A 809 0.09 19.52 9.79
CA LYS A 809 1.30 18.67 9.90
C LYS A 809 2.50 19.25 9.15
N THR A 810 2.27 19.91 8.01
CA THR A 810 3.33 20.50 7.18
C THR A 810 3.90 21.83 7.71
N ASP A 811 3.24 22.45 8.68
CA ASP A 811 3.51 23.82 9.14
C ASP A 811 4.87 23.97 9.89
N ARG A 812 5.59 25.05 9.60
CA ARG A 812 6.97 25.35 10.08
C ARG A 812 7.11 26.73 10.72
N THR A 813 6.09 27.21 11.41
CA THR A 813 6.10 28.48 12.18
C THR A 813 7.35 28.70 13.05
N ASP A 814 7.85 29.94 13.06
CA ASP A 814 8.69 30.45 14.14
C ASP A 814 7.97 30.39 15.49
N LYS A 815 8.74 30.37 16.58
CA LYS A 815 8.19 30.46 17.94
C LYS A 815 8.99 31.42 18.79
N THR A 816 8.30 32.19 19.63
CA THR A 816 8.92 32.96 20.72
C THR A 816 8.76 32.20 22.02
N TYR A 817 9.86 32.04 22.74
CA TYR A 817 9.97 31.35 24.00
C TYR A 817 10.39 32.32 25.10
N ALA A 818 9.99 32.03 26.34
CA ALA A 818 10.57 32.60 27.54
C ALA A 818 11.34 31.51 28.29
N VAL A 819 12.53 31.86 28.77
CA VAL A 819 13.42 30.97 29.51
C VAL A 819 13.79 31.66 30.82
N GLU A 820 13.24 31.16 31.93
CA GLU A 820 13.71 31.53 33.27
C GLU A 820 14.91 30.65 33.60
N VAL A 821 16.07 31.23 33.88
CA VAL A 821 17.31 30.51 34.14
C VAL A 821 18.00 31.01 35.42
N GLU A 822 18.45 30.06 36.24
CA GLU A 822 19.26 30.27 37.44
C GLU A 822 20.66 29.70 37.19
N PHE A 823 21.69 30.50 37.45
CA PHE A 823 23.10 30.17 37.27
C PHE A 823 23.79 29.80 38.59
N GLU A 824 24.96 29.17 38.51
CA GLU A 824 25.77 28.78 39.68
C GLU A 824 26.41 30.00 40.39
N LYS A 825 27.06 30.89 39.63
CA LYS A 825 27.72 32.10 40.14
C LYS A 825 26.82 33.33 40.00
N ILE A 826 27.20 34.44 40.64
CA ILE A 826 26.56 35.76 40.40
C ILE A 826 26.78 36.15 38.93
N ILE A 827 25.77 36.76 38.31
CA ILE A 827 25.85 37.18 36.90
C ILE A 827 26.66 38.47 36.82
N ASP A 828 27.80 38.44 36.13
CA ASP A 828 28.49 39.68 35.74
C ASP A 828 27.65 40.44 34.69
N LYS A 829 27.29 41.68 35.03
CA LYS A 829 26.57 42.59 34.14
C LYS A 829 27.39 42.95 32.89
N LYS A 830 28.73 42.99 32.97
CA LYS A 830 29.61 43.32 31.84
C LYS A 830 29.54 42.28 30.72
N LEU A 831 29.32 41.00 31.06
CA LEU A 831 29.21 39.90 30.09
C LEU A 831 27.83 39.80 29.43
N LEU A 832 26.76 40.37 30.01
CA LEU A 832 25.40 40.30 29.45
C LEU A 832 25.30 40.84 28.01
N LYS A 833 26.15 41.79 27.63
CA LYS A 833 26.23 42.32 26.25
C LYS A 833 26.53 41.22 25.22
N ASN A 834 27.29 40.19 25.60
CA ASN A 834 27.73 39.08 24.74
C ASN A 834 26.55 38.25 24.23
N LEU A 835 25.42 38.20 24.95
CA LEU A 835 24.21 37.49 24.54
C LEU A 835 23.62 37.99 23.21
N LYS A 836 23.97 39.21 22.75
CA LYS A 836 23.63 39.71 21.42
C LYS A 836 24.26 38.87 20.29
N ASN A 837 25.39 38.21 20.55
CA ASN A 837 26.09 37.39 19.54
C ASN A 837 25.27 36.16 19.14
N LEU A 838 24.38 35.67 20.00
CA LEU A 838 23.41 34.61 19.69
C LEU A 838 22.41 34.98 18.58
N VAL A 839 22.28 36.26 18.23
CA VAL A 839 21.42 36.75 17.14
C VAL A 839 22.21 37.04 15.87
N LYS A 840 23.49 37.42 16.01
CA LYS A 840 24.40 37.66 14.88
C LYS A 840 24.76 36.35 14.17
N GLU A 841 25.23 35.38 14.96
CA GLU A 841 25.79 34.14 14.43
C GLU A 841 24.76 33.00 14.36
N PRO A 842 24.89 32.10 13.37
CA PRO A 842 24.04 30.93 13.28
C PRO A 842 24.39 29.93 14.39
N ILE A 843 23.38 29.51 15.16
CA ILE A 843 23.57 28.53 16.23
C ILE A 843 23.80 27.14 15.63
N LEU A 844 24.94 26.54 15.95
CA LEU A 844 25.31 25.18 15.59
C LEU A 844 24.89 24.22 16.71
N GLN A 845 23.77 23.54 16.52
CA GLN A 845 23.23 22.59 17.50
C GLN A 845 23.43 21.14 17.05
N ARG A 846 24.44 20.46 17.60
CA ARG A 846 24.45 19.01 17.69
C ARG A 846 23.26 18.60 18.54
N THR A 847 22.48 17.63 18.09
CA THR A 847 21.20 17.31 18.75
C THR A 847 21.39 17.07 20.26
N PRO A 848 20.68 17.80 21.13
CA PRO A 848 20.86 17.80 22.59
C PRO A 848 20.98 16.45 23.27
N GLN A 849 21.67 16.29 24.40
CA GLN A 849 21.74 15.01 25.13
C GLN A 849 20.35 14.48 25.50
N ARG A 850 19.49 15.34 26.05
CA ARG A 850 18.08 15.01 26.37
C ARG A 850 17.21 14.74 25.13
N VAL A 851 17.77 14.76 23.91
CA VAL A 851 17.07 14.43 22.65
C VAL A 851 17.92 13.64 21.62
N VAL A 852 19.20 13.36 21.87
CA VAL A 852 20.11 12.59 20.99
C VAL A 852 19.80 11.10 21.07
N HIS A 853 19.28 10.70 22.23
CA HIS A 853 18.65 9.40 22.42
C HIS A 853 17.37 9.22 21.56
N ARG A 854 17.12 10.13 20.61
CA ARG A 854 15.93 10.15 19.78
C ARG A 854 16.13 10.74 18.35
N ARG A 855 16.60 11.96 18.15
CA ARG A 855 16.93 12.46 16.79
C ARG A 855 18.46 12.36 16.65
N ALA A 856 18.93 12.38 15.41
CA ALA A 856 19.65 13.60 15.07
C ALA A 856 21.13 13.69 15.46
N ASN A 857 21.91 12.63 15.70
CA ASN A 857 23.34 12.80 16.05
C ASN A 857 24.17 13.38 14.87
N LYS A 858 23.96 14.68 14.65
CA LYS A 858 24.38 15.59 13.59
C LYS A 858 24.13 17.01 14.10
N THR A 859 24.97 17.94 13.67
CA THR A 859 24.79 19.38 13.91
C THR A 859 23.74 19.94 12.96
N ARG A 860 22.94 20.91 13.42
CA ARG A 860 22.07 21.75 12.57
C ARG A 860 22.42 23.21 12.78
N LYS A 861 22.59 23.93 11.67
CA LYS A 861 22.53 25.39 11.62
C LYS A 861 21.10 25.83 11.93
N ARG A 862 20.90 26.72 12.90
CA ARG A 862 19.59 27.27 13.31
C ARG A 862 19.70 28.72 13.74
N TYR A 863 18.69 29.52 13.42
CA TYR A 863 18.73 30.97 13.66
C TYR A 863 17.85 31.42 14.84
N VAL A 864 18.44 32.20 15.74
CA VAL A 864 17.68 33.07 16.66
C VAL A 864 17.39 34.36 15.89
N LYS A 865 16.11 34.67 15.70
CA LYS A 865 15.66 35.85 14.96
C LYS A 865 15.51 37.10 15.83
N GLN A 866 15.41 36.92 17.15
CA GLN A 866 15.38 38.01 18.13
C GLN A 866 15.71 37.47 19.52
N LEU A 867 16.52 38.20 20.30
CA LEU A 867 16.80 37.90 21.70
C LEU A 867 16.70 39.17 22.55
N SER A 868 16.10 39.05 23.74
CA SER A 868 16.18 40.06 24.80
C SER A 868 16.25 39.38 26.16
N TYR A 869 16.79 40.07 27.16
CA TYR A 869 16.96 39.53 28.51
C TYR A 869 16.62 40.56 29.59
N LYS A 870 16.18 40.08 30.76
CA LYS A 870 16.02 40.88 31.99
C LYS A 870 16.66 40.16 33.16
N VAL A 871 17.51 40.85 33.92
CA VAL A 871 18.02 40.34 35.21
C VAL A 871 16.88 40.35 36.22
N ILE A 872 16.67 39.22 36.90
CA ILE A 872 15.57 39.00 37.85
C ILE A 872 16.07 38.50 39.22
N GLY A 873 17.37 38.66 39.50
CA GLY A 873 18.02 38.35 40.78
C GLY A 873 19.52 38.16 40.60
N LYS A 874 20.30 38.18 41.70
CA LYS A 874 21.79 38.11 41.67
C LYS A 874 22.35 36.94 40.84
N LYS A 875 21.63 35.81 40.76
CA LYS A 875 21.98 34.62 39.95
C LYS A 875 20.92 34.25 38.89
N LYS A 876 19.97 35.13 38.56
CA LYS A 876 18.79 34.77 37.74
C LYS A 876 18.53 35.73 36.56
N LEU A 877 18.24 35.14 35.41
CA LEU A 877 17.97 35.84 34.16
C LEU A 877 16.67 35.31 33.52
N LEU A 878 15.89 36.21 32.92
CA LEU A 878 14.77 35.86 32.05
C LEU A 878 15.16 36.20 30.61
N ILE A 879 15.33 35.19 29.76
CA ILE A 879 15.68 35.35 28.34
C ILE A 879 14.41 35.14 27.50
N LYS A 880 14.08 36.07 26.61
CA LYS A 880 13.06 35.93 25.57
C LYS A 880 13.75 35.70 24.22
N VAL A 881 13.33 34.65 23.49
CA VAL A 881 13.99 34.21 22.26
C VAL A 881 12.93 33.95 21.19
N ARG A 882 12.94 34.69 20.07
CA ARG A 882 12.26 34.28 18.82
C ARG A 882 13.23 33.41 18.04
N ALA A 883 12.83 32.18 17.72
CA ALA A 883 13.68 31.22 17.03
C ALA A 883 12.97 30.52 15.88
N GLU A 884 13.78 30.10 14.91
CA GLU A 884 13.42 29.24 13.79
C GLU A 884 12.84 27.88 14.25
N ALA A 885 11.98 27.29 13.42
CA ALA A 885 11.42 25.96 13.66
C ALA A 885 12.51 24.88 13.86
N GLY A 886 12.51 24.29 15.05
CA GLY A 886 13.41 23.20 15.44
C GLY A 886 14.74 23.63 16.07
N LEU A 887 14.92 24.90 16.44
CA LEU A 887 15.97 25.32 17.37
C LEU A 887 15.64 24.82 18.80
N TYR A 888 16.60 24.21 19.47
CA TYR A 888 16.49 23.64 20.82
C TYR A 888 16.83 24.70 21.88
N ILE A 889 15.80 25.23 22.53
CA ILE A 889 15.89 26.45 23.36
C ILE A 889 16.49 26.21 24.75
N LYS A 890 16.33 25.02 25.35
CA LYS A 890 16.98 24.74 26.65
C LYS A 890 18.51 24.74 26.47
N GLU A 891 18.95 24.32 25.29
CA GLU A 891 20.33 24.01 24.93
C GLU A 891 21.06 25.19 24.30
N LEU A 892 20.33 26.12 23.65
CA LEU A 892 20.79 27.49 23.41
C LEU A 892 21.24 28.20 24.70
N VAL A 893 20.65 27.85 25.84
CA VAL A 893 20.94 28.48 27.13
C VAL A 893 21.96 27.68 27.95
N THR A 894 21.89 26.35 27.95
CA THR A 894 22.78 25.46 28.73
C THR A 894 24.07 25.03 28.04
N GLY A 895 24.20 25.22 26.72
CA GLY A 895 25.33 24.71 25.93
C GLY A 895 25.32 23.20 25.67
N ASP A 896 24.67 22.41 26.53
CA ASP A 896 24.55 20.94 26.43
C ASP A 896 25.95 20.29 26.33
N ASP A 897 26.89 20.69 27.19
CA ASP A 897 28.29 20.23 27.20
C ASP A 897 29.00 20.40 25.83
N GLY A 898 29.02 21.64 25.33
CA GLY A 898 29.66 22.03 24.06
C GLY A 898 28.89 21.59 22.80
N ARG A 899 27.67 21.04 22.94
CA ARG A 899 26.88 20.53 21.82
C ARG A 899 26.01 21.60 21.15
N THR A 900 25.86 22.76 21.77
CA THR A 900 25.32 23.99 21.16
C THR A 900 26.34 25.12 21.26
N MET A 901 26.75 25.68 20.13
CA MET A 901 27.63 26.86 20.07
C MET A 901 27.13 27.87 19.02
N PRO A 902 27.23 29.18 19.27
CA PRO A 902 27.41 29.79 20.60
C PRO A 902 26.21 29.50 21.53
N ASN A 903 26.40 29.62 22.84
CA ASN A 903 25.36 29.43 23.86
C ASN A 903 25.45 30.48 25.00
N ALA A 904 24.36 30.64 25.75
CA ALA A 904 24.28 31.66 26.80
C ALA A 904 25.14 31.37 28.05
N SER A 905 25.48 30.12 28.35
CA SER A 905 26.27 29.74 29.53
C SER A 905 27.74 30.13 29.37
N GLU A 906 28.29 29.85 28.18
CA GLU A 906 29.66 30.13 27.78
C GLU A 906 29.91 31.64 27.59
N LEU A 907 29.01 32.34 26.89
CA LEU A 907 29.08 33.80 26.69
C LEU A 907 29.02 34.62 28.00
N LEU A 908 28.58 34.00 29.10
CA LEU A 908 28.51 34.56 30.45
C LEU A 908 29.53 33.95 31.43
N ASN A 909 30.38 33.03 30.97
CA ASN A 909 31.31 32.24 31.80
C ASN A 909 30.68 31.69 33.10
N ASN A 910 29.45 31.17 33.00
CA ASN A 910 28.64 30.81 34.17
C ASN A 910 27.69 29.66 33.83
N LYS A 911 27.76 28.57 34.61
CA LYS A 911 26.99 27.34 34.39
C LYS A 911 25.52 27.47 34.83
N VAL A 912 24.63 26.77 34.13
CA VAL A 912 23.19 26.77 34.40
C VAL A 912 22.82 25.73 35.45
N LYS A 913 22.28 26.18 36.58
CA LYS A 913 21.84 25.37 37.71
C LYS A 913 20.38 24.89 37.57
N ARG A 914 19.47 25.75 37.10
CA ARG A 914 18.05 25.41 36.84
C ARG A 914 17.49 26.22 35.67
N LEU A 915 16.56 25.62 34.92
CA LEU A 915 15.90 26.23 33.76
C LEU A 915 14.41 25.88 33.70
N LYS A 916 13.56 26.86 33.36
CA LYS A 916 12.15 26.65 33.00
C LYS A 916 11.90 27.24 31.61
N LEU A 917 11.28 26.45 30.73
CA LEU A 917 10.91 26.85 29.37
C LEU A 917 9.40 27.08 29.27
N ASP A 918 8.99 28.16 28.60
CA ASP A 918 7.61 28.42 28.17
C ASP A 918 7.61 28.82 26.69
N VAL A 919 6.72 28.24 25.88
CA VAL A 919 6.40 28.78 24.55
C VAL A 919 5.42 29.92 24.78
N ILE A 920 5.74 31.16 24.39
CA ILE A 920 4.90 32.34 24.66
C ILE A 920 4.21 32.92 23.42
N LYS A 921 4.75 32.68 22.22
CA LYS A 921 4.09 32.97 20.94
C LYS A 921 4.46 31.90 19.91
N ILE A 922 3.50 31.54 19.08
CA ILE A 922 3.73 30.80 17.84
C ILE A 922 3.34 31.77 16.72
N HIS A 923 4.17 31.89 15.69
CA HIS A 923 3.93 32.80 14.57
C HIS A 923 3.35 32.00 13.41
N THR A 924 2.09 31.56 13.61
CA THR A 924 1.13 31.10 12.59
C THR A 924 0.54 32.30 11.86
#